data_AF-A0A1W9GE77-F1
#
_entry.id   AF-A0A1W9GE77-F1
#
_cell.length_a   1.000
_cell.length_b   1.000
_cell.length_c   1.000
_cell.angle_alpha   90.00
_cell.angle_beta   90.00
_cell.angle_gamma   90.00
#
_symmetry.space_group_name_H-M   'P 1'
#
loop_
_entity.id
_entity.type
_entity.pdbx_description
1 polymer ?
#
loop_
_entity_poly.entity_id
_entity_poly.type
_entity_poly.pdbx_seq_one_letter_code
_entity_poly.pdbx_strand_id
1 'polypeptide(L)'
;MRFPIATLKIVAVFTAILLLVFIAIAASVGLADFLEQQKDRITSRDTAITLLAAFLWVVQILILLGVSLGIVWVCRCIFRSRDLFGMTQQARLLGLGVTALIFPEVLYQVVIAPVWVFDEILRRMPLDTQNPILDSASDPIHLANLTKALLTGLQTYLSKFGDLLRRLLEWLNISGLILALALWSLVGHTLSETPSTSEHGRVMRLTTFLRGLAPPQKRALVLSGLFLASAYLSIAAMVSIPWLQQKGSASPVSNEQLKSTLERNIMLLTDFDRTYPSKVLPPVIDGLDALQATANALQAEIERLKSNQQSYSNYWNELLDDVRELTSNSGIRLMAANFTQAWEDLRSQAHEHERNSLNTALTSFETKTLSPMSVQEKAVYVETLERWFNRGLRDYYDNLRDCKHSAGIWQTTVQTEIHNSTTALRRALEMARDSKRMQDFMSPSTYIVPPPTSSTTAIMTLTHPRFTGCTPPPLNTARPEPPDPGLGLGPFGLVSSWLVRTKSLALVLITGMLGFGLLGATISSFVRSKEGSVLTEPTLGELGGVLVRGLSAAVIVYLAVKGGLAAYAVGETEPNAYVLFFTCLIGATFSERVWDWSRAKLEGQLPTEASSQQVSVPNTLPSTPNSVSTSANTTLELNQKDAIKGKGTETTD
;
A
#
# COMPACT_ATOMS: atom_id res chain seq x y z
N MET A 1 -25.93 -16.65 -9.10
CA MET A 1 -24.55 -16.19 -8.82
C MET A 1 -23.64 -16.57 -9.99
N ARG A 2 -23.32 -15.64 -10.92
CA ARG A 2 -22.37 -15.85 -12.03
C ARG A 2 -21.05 -15.10 -11.77
N PHE A 3 -20.45 -15.33 -10.61
CA PHE A 3 -19.13 -14.76 -10.27
C PHE A 3 -17.90 -15.39 -10.98
N PRO A 4 -17.91 -16.61 -11.58
CA PRO A 4 -16.65 -17.24 -11.98
C PRO A 4 -16.03 -16.66 -13.26
N ILE A 5 -16.79 -15.96 -14.13
CA ILE A 5 -16.26 -15.52 -15.43
C ILE A 5 -15.37 -14.27 -15.29
N ALA A 6 -15.67 -13.38 -14.35
CA ALA A 6 -14.86 -12.18 -14.12
C ALA A 6 -13.54 -12.51 -13.41
N THR A 7 -13.58 -13.40 -12.42
CA THR A 7 -12.38 -13.88 -11.73
C THR A 7 -11.47 -14.66 -12.68
N LEU A 8 -12.02 -15.51 -13.56
CA LEU A 8 -11.24 -16.23 -14.56
C LEU A 8 -10.50 -15.28 -15.52
N LYS A 9 -11.11 -14.16 -15.89
CA LYS A 9 -10.50 -13.15 -16.77
C LYS A 9 -9.37 -12.38 -16.07
N ILE A 10 -9.53 -12.06 -14.78
CA ILE A 10 -8.46 -11.41 -13.99
C ILE A 10 -7.28 -12.35 -13.86
N VAL A 11 -7.53 -13.62 -13.55
CA VAL A 11 -6.50 -14.66 -13.52
C VAL A 11 -5.83 -14.80 -14.89
N ALA A 12 -6.58 -14.75 -15.98
CA ALA A 12 -6.06 -14.83 -17.35
C ALA A 12 -5.12 -13.66 -17.71
N VAL A 13 -5.39 -12.45 -17.24
CA VAL A 13 -4.49 -11.30 -17.47
C VAL A 13 -3.26 -11.37 -16.58
N PHE A 14 -3.43 -11.77 -15.32
CA PHE A 14 -2.29 -11.97 -14.44
C PHE A 14 -1.37 -13.08 -14.98
N THR A 15 -1.94 -14.17 -15.51
CA THR A 15 -1.18 -15.20 -16.21
C THR A 15 -0.59 -14.71 -17.52
N ALA A 16 -1.25 -13.84 -18.29
CA ALA A 16 -0.67 -13.24 -19.50
C ALA A 16 0.53 -12.33 -19.18
N ILE A 17 0.46 -11.55 -18.09
CA ILE A 17 1.59 -10.74 -17.62
C ILE A 17 2.74 -11.64 -17.15
N LEU A 18 2.45 -12.68 -16.35
CA LEU A 18 3.45 -13.67 -15.95
C LEU A 18 4.06 -14.40 -17.14
N LEU A 19 3.25 -14.71 -18.16
CA LEU A 19 3.71 -15.32 -19.40
C LEU A 19 4.62 -14.36 -20.17
N LEU A 20 4.29 -13.07 -20.27
CA LEU A 20 5.17 -12.07 -20.89
C LEU A 20 6.51 -11.94 -20.14
N VAL A 21 6.49 -11.96 -18.81
CA VAL A 21 7.71 -11.98 -17.99
C VAL A 21 8.51 -13.26 -18.26
N PHE A 22 7.85 -14.41 -18.32
CA PHE A 22 8.49 -15.69 -18.62
C PHE A 22 9.08 -15.73 -20.03
N ILE A 23 8.38 -15.17 -21.03
CA ILE A 23 8.86 -15.02 -22.41
C ILE A 23 10.07 -14.10 -22.44
N ALA A 24 10.07 -13.00 -21.68
CA ALA A 24 11.23 -12.11 -21.59
C ALA A 24 12.44 -12.82 -20.98
N ILE A 25 12.24 -13.63 -19.93
CA ILE A 25 13.29 -14.46 -19.33
C ILE A 25 13.79 -15.49 -20.35
N ALA A 26 12.91 -16.23 -21.01
CA ALA A 26 13.28 -17.22 -22.01
C ALA A 26 14.01 -16.59 -23.21
N ALA A 27 13.57 -15.41 -23.66
CA ALA A 27 14.23 -14.64 -24.70
C ALA A 27 15.63 -14.18 -24.26
N SER A 28 15.82 -13.84 -22.98
CA SER A 28 17.12 -13.44 -22.45
C SER A 28 18.11 -14.61 -22.42
N VAL A 29 17.64 -15.81 -22.06
CA VAL A 29 18.43 -17.04 -22.11
C VAL A 29 18.76 -17.42 -23.56
N GLY A 30 17.76 -17.38 -24.45
CA GLY A 30 17.98 -17.67 -25.87
C GLY A 30 18.92 -16.68 -26.56
N LEU A 31 18.89 -15.40 -26.17
CA LEU A 31 19.85 -14.41 -26.65
C LEU A 31 21.26 -14.71 -26.14
N ALA A 32 21.41 -15.13 -24.88
CA ALA A 32 22.71 -15.52 -24.34
C ALA A 32 23.30 -16.70 -25.13
N ASP A 33 22.52 -17.74 -25.40
CA ASP A 33 22.94 -18.90 -26.22
C ASP A 33 23.25 -18.48 -27.67
N PHE A 34 22.47 -17.57 -28.25
CA PHE A 34 22.71 -17.05 -29.59
C PHE A 34 24.02 -16.25 -29.67
N LEU A 35 24.29 -15.40 -28.68
CA LEU A 35 25.55 -14.66 -28.58
C LEU A 35 26.73 -15.62 -28.41
N GLU A 36 26.54 -16.75 -27.73
CA GLU A 36 27.55 -17.81 -27.63
C GLU A 36 27.81 -18.50 -28.96
N GLN A 37 26.77 -18.80 -29.73
CA GLN A 37 26.93 -19.37 -31.08
C GLN A 37 27.54 -18.40 -32.10
N GLN A 38 27.31 -17.09 -31.94
CA GLN A 38 27.84 -16.06 -32.83
C GLN A 38 29.21 -15.52 -32.42
N LYS A 39 29.82 -16.09 -31.38
CA LYS A 39 31.11 -15.65 -30.81
C LYS A 39 32.19 -15.44 -31.87
N ASP A 40 32.24 -16.29 -32.91
CA ASP A 40 33.28 -16.22 -33.94
C ASP A 40 32.97 -15.22 -35.07
N ARG A 41 31.73 -14.72 -35.18
CA ARG A 41 31.29 -13.80 -36.24
C ARG A 41 31.17 -12.35 -35.78
N ILE A 42 30.90 -12.12 -34.51
CA ILE A 42 30.81 -10.77 -33.94
C ILE A 42 32.22 -10.25 -33.69
N THR A 43 32.77 -9.57 -34.70
CA THR A 43 34.16 -9.09 -34.70
C THR A 43 34.37 -7.81 -33.89
N SER A 44 33.30 -7.08 -33.52
CA SER A 44 33.42 -5.87 -32.70
C SER A 44 32.66 -5.97 -31.38
N ARG A 45 33.40 -5.79 -30.28
CA ARG A 45 32.91 -5.68 -28.90
C ARG A 45 31.72 -4.73 -28.76
N ASP A 46 31.78 -3.59 -29.44
CA ASP A 46 30.76 -2.54 -29.36
C ASP A 46 29.41 -3.01 -29.91
N THR A 47 29.40 -3.89 -30.91
CA THR A 47 28.14 -4.46 -31.44
C THR A 47 27.49 -5.41 -30.44
N ALA A 48 28.26 -6.21 -29.69
CA ALA A 48 27.71 -7.07 -28.65
C ALA A 48 27.09 -6.26 -27.51
N ILE A 49 27.79 -5.21 -27.03
CA ILE A 49 27.31 -4.34 -25.94
C ILE A 49 26.05 -3.58 -26.37
N THR A 50 26.04 -3.01 -27.57
CA THR A 50 24.88 -2.26 -28.08
C THR A 50 23.66 -3.17 -28.30
N LEU A 51 23.86 -4.39 -28.82
CA LEU A 51 22.78 -5.38 -28.93
C LEU A 51 22.24 -5.79 -27.56
N LEU A 52 23.11 -5.97 -26.57
CA LEU A 52 22.73 -6.32 -25.20
C LEU A 52 21.90 -5.21 -24.54
N ALA A 53 22.39 -3.96 -24.64
CA ALA A 53 21.71 -2.80 -24.13
C ALA A 53 20.35 -2.62 -24.83
N ALA A 54 20.30 -2.75 -26.15
CA ALA A 54 19.05 -2.70 -26.91
C ALA A 54 18.07 -3.79 -26.48
N PHE A 55 18.54 -5.01 -26.25
CA PHE A 55 17.70 -6.11 -25.76
C PHE A 55 17.11 -5.82 -24.38
N LEU A 56 17.92 -5.34 -23.44
CA LEU A 56 17.44 -4.97 -22.10
C LEU A 56 16.40 -3.84 -22.18
N TRP A 57 16.62 -2.83 -23.02
CA TRP A 57 15.62 -1.79 -23.29
C TRP A 57 14.32 -2.35 -23.88
N VAL A 58 14.39 -3.31 -24.80
CA VAL A 58 13.20 -3.97 -25.36
C VAL A 58 12.45 -4.74 -24.28
N VAL A 59 13.13 -5.55 -23.47
CA VAL A 59 12.52 -6.27 -22.34
C VAL A 59 11.84 -5.29 -21.38
N GLN A 60 12.50 -4.18 -21.09
CA GLN A 60 12.00 -3.13 -20.22
C GLN A 60 10.73 -2.46 -20.78
N ILE A 61 10.73 -2.09 -22.05
CA ILE A 61 9.56 -1.54 -22.75
C ILE A 61 8.42 -2.54 -22.75
N LEU A 62 8.70 -3.83 -22.97
CA LEU A 62 7.69 -4.89 -22.93
C LEU A 62 7.06 -5.05 -21.54
N ILE A 63 7.86 -4.94 -20.46
CA ILE A 63 7.34 -4.98 -19.09
C ILE A 63 6.47 -3.75 -18.81
N LEU A 64 6.94 -2.56 -19.16
CA LEU A 64 6.17 -1.31 -19.01
C LEU A 64 4.86 -1.34 -19.81
N LEU A 65 4.91 -1.87 -21.03
CA LEU A 65 3.75 -2.09 -21.88
C LEU A 65 2.80 -3.12 -21.25
N GLY A 66 3.32 -4.23 -20.72
CA GLY A 66 2.53 -5.25 -20.05
C GLY A 66 1.81 -4.73 -18.81
N VAL A 67 2.50 -3.95 -17.97
CA VAL A 67 1.92 -3.32 -16.77
C VAL A 67 0.87 -2.27 -17.17
N SER A 68 1.17 -1.38 -18.11
CA SER A 68 0.22 -0.35 -18.57
C SER A 68 -1.01 -0.96 -19.24
N LEU A 69 -0.84 -1.98 -20.08
CA LEU A 69 -1.96 -2.75 -20.66
C LEU A 69 -2.77 -3.46 -19.59
N GLY A 70 -2.11 -4.03 -18.56
CA GLY A 70 -2.77 -4.62 -17.40
C GLY A 70 -3.65 -3.62 -16.67
N ILE A 71 -3.13 -2.42 -16.39
CA ILE A 71 -3.87 -1.33 -15.73
C ILE A 71 -5.05 -0.89 -16.60
N VAL A 72 -4.82 -0.58 -17.88
CA VAL A 72 -5.87 -0.17 -18.82
C VAL A 72 -6.94 -1.26 -18.92
N TRP A 73 -6.54 -2.52 -18.94
CA TRP A 73 -7.46 -3.64 -18.98
C TRP A 73 -8.29 -3.77 -17.71
N VAL A 74 -7.68 -3.65 -16.52
CA VAL A 74 -8.41 -3.66 -15.24
C VAL A 74 -9.41 -2.51 -15.20
N CYS A 75 -8.99 -1.28 -15.53
CA CYS A 75 -9.89 -0.14 -15.64
C CYS A 75 -11.02 -0.42 -16.64
N ARG A 76 -10.70 -0.97 -17.82
CA ARG A 76 -11.69 -1.28 -18.84
C ARG A 76 -12.65 -2.39 -18.40
N CYS A 77 -12.19 -3.39 -17.66
CA CYS A 77 -13.02 -4.44 -17.07
C CYS A 77 -14.01 -3.86 -16.07
N ILE A 78 -13.52 -3.04 -15.15
CA ILE A 78 -14.35 -2.34 -14.16
C ILE A 78 -15.40 -1.46 -14.87
N PHE A 79 -15.00 -0.68 -15.87
CA PHE A 79 -15.96 0.17 -16.59
C PHE A 79 -16.86 -0.60 -17.57
N ARG A 80 -16.48 -1.81 -18.02
CA ARG A 80 -17.25 -2.62 -18.98
C ARG A 80 -18.22 -3.58 -18.31
N SER A 81 -18.05 -3.93 -17.04
CA SER A 81 -18.98 -4.79 -16.30
C SER A 81 -20.27 -4.04 -15.93
N ARG A 82 -21.12 -3.86 -16.95
CA ARG A 82 -22.44 -3.22 -16.85
C ARG A 82 -23.34 -3.92 -15.83
N ASP A 83 -23.22 -5.24 -15.71
CA ASP A 83 -24.07 -6.03 -14.82
C ASP A 83 -23.72 -5.85 -13.35
N LEU A 84 -22.46 -5.48 -13.04
CA LEU A 84 -22.00 -5.32 -11.66
C LEU A 84 -22.15 -3.89 -11.16
N PHE A 85 -21.79 -2.89 -11.96
CA PHE A 85 -21.74 -1.49 -11.51
C PHE A 85 -22.90 -0.63 -12.03
N GLY A 86 -23.90 -1.25 -12.65
CA GLY A 86 -25.08 -0.58 -13.19
C GLY A 86 -25.07 -0.48 -14.73
N MET A 87 -26.25 -0.70 -15.33
CA MET A 87 -26.40 -0.76 -16.79
C MET A 87 -26.05 0.56 -17.48
N THR A 88 -26.40 1.70 -16.87
CA THR A 88 -26.17 3.03 -17.44
C THR A 88 -24.80 3.59 -17.03
N GLN A 89 -24.17 4.39 -17.89
CA GLN A 89 -22.91 5.09 -17.55
C GLN A 89 -23.10 6.06 -16.38
N GLN A 90 -24.29 6.67 -16.27
CA GLN A 90 -24.62 7.60 -15.19
C GLN A 90 -24.70 6.90 -13.84
N ALA A 91 -25.37 5.75 -13.75
CA ALA A 91 -25.41 4.95 -12.53
C ALA A 91 -24.00 4.54 -12.09
N ARG A 92 -23.14 4.17 -13.05
CA ARG A 92 -21.72 3.86 -12.78
C ARG A 92 -20.95 5.05 -12.23
N LEU A 93 -21.05 6.22 -12.87
CA LEU A 93 -20.34 7.43 -12.43
C LEU A 93 -20.85 7.96 -11.10
N LEU A 94 -22.17 7.93 -10.87
CA LEU A 94 -22.77 8.32 -9.59
C LEU A 94 -22.42 7.34 -8.49
N GLY A 95 -22.48 6.04 -8.76
CA GLY A 95 -22.04 5.01 -7.82
C GLY A 95 -20.56 5.17 -7.48
N LEU A 96 -19.71 5.45 -8.47
CA LEU A 96 -18.30 5.73 -8.24
C LEU A 96 -18.11 7.01 -7.41
N GLY A 97 -18.89 8.06 -7.67
CA GLY A 97 -18.85 9.32 -6.92
C GLY A 97 -19.28 9.17 -5.47
N VAL A 98 -20.33 8.39 -5.19
CA VAL A 98 -20.78 8.06 -3.83
C VAL A 98 -19.72 7.23 -3.12
N THR A 99 -19.18 6.20 -3.80
CA THR A 99 -18.08 5.40 -3.27
C THR A 99 -16.83 6.22 -3.02
N ALA A 100 -16.50 7.17 -3.90
CA ALA A 100 -15.36 8.08 -3.76
C ALA A 100 -15.50 9.00 -2.54
N LEU A 101 -16.73 9.43 -2.23
CA LEU A 101 -17.01 10.27 -1.06
C LEU A 101 -16.83 9.49 0.25
N ILE A 102 -17.17 8.19 0.26
CA ILE A 102 -17.06 7.33 1.44
C ILE A 102 -15.65 6.72 1.57
N PHE A 103 -15.00 6.38 0.47
CA PHE A 103 -13.69 5.71 0.41
C PHE A 103 -12.70 6.48 -0.49
N PRO A 104 -12.32 7.73 -0.14
CA PRO A 104 -11.44 8.56 -0.96
C PRO A 104 -10.05 7.94 -1.14
N GLU A 105 -9.50 7.33 -0.10
CA GLU A 105 -8.19 6.66 -0.13
C GLU A 105 -8.15 5.49 -1.11
N VAL A 106 -9.22 4.68 -1.15
CA VAL A 106 -9.30 3.54 -2.06
C VAL A 106 -9.33 4.01 -3.50
N LEU A 107 -10.10 5.08 -3.79
CA LEU A 107 -10.12 5.64 -5.14
C LEU A 107 -8.74 6.20 -5.52
N TYR A 108 -8.08 6.92 -4.60
CA TYR A 108 -6.71 7.40 -4.79
C TYR A 108 -5.76 6.24 -5.08
N GLN A 109 -5.83 5.15 -4.31
CA GLN A 109 -5.00 3.96 -4.53
C GLN A 109 -5.28 3.30 -5.87
N VAL A 110 -6.54 3.17 -6.30
CA VAL A 110 -6.89 2.53 -7.57
C VAL A 110 -6.49 3.37 -8.78
N VAL A 111 -6.59 4.70 -8.69
CA VAL A 111 -6.36 5.60 -9.82
C VAL A 111 -4.91 6.09 -9.88
N ILE A 112 -4.34 6.52 -8.75
CA ILE A 112 -3.05 7.21 -8.69
C ILE A 112 -1.90 6.25 -8.39
N ALA A 113 -2.09 5.20 -7.58
CA ALA A 113 -0.98 4.27 -7.28
C ALA A 113 -0.39 3.60 -8.53
N PRO A 114 -1.16 3.20 -9.56
CA PRO A 114 -0.58 2.66 -10.78
C PRO A 114 0.27 3.68 -11.55
N VAL A 115 -0.14 4.96 -11.55
CA VAL A 115 0.62 6.05 -12.18
C VAL A 115 1.91 6.31 -11.41
N TRP A 116 1.84 6.32 -10.08
CA TRP A 116 3.02 6.50 -9.23
C TRP A 116 4.01 5.34 -9.39
N VAL A 117 3.55 4.10 -9.43
CA VAL A 117 4.43 2.95 -9.67
C VAL A 117 5.05 3.01 -11.07
N PHE A 118 4.29 3.43 -12.08
CA PHE A 118 4.83 3.63 -13.41
C PHE A 118 5.94 4.70 -13.42
N ASP A 119 5.74 5.83 -12.74
CA ASP A 119 6.75 6.90 -12.57
C ASP A 119 7.98 6.42 -11.79
N GLU A 120 7.80 5.69 -10.69
CA GLU A 120 8.90 5.16 -9.88
C GLU A 120 9.74 4.13 -10.66
N ILE A 121 9.08 3.27 -11.43
CA ILE A 121 9.73 2.33 -12.34
C ILE A 121 10.55 3.10 -13.40
N LEU A 122 9.96 4.12 -14.03
CA LEU A 122 10.64 4.96 -15.02
C LEU A 122 11.87 5.67 -14.46
N ARG A 123 11.79 6.20 -13.23
CA ARG A 123 12.89 6.95 -12.60
C ARG A 123 14.06 6.07 -12.16
N ARG A 124 13.80 4.87 -11.65
CA ARG A 124 14.85 3.96 -11.15
C ARG A 124 15.54 3.17 -12.26
N MET A 125 14.90 3.03 -13.42
CA MET A 125 15.35 2.15 -14.51
C MET A 125 16.67 2.55 -15.22
N PRO A 126 16.89 3.81 -15.68
CA PRO A 126 18.02 4.12 -16.54
C PRO A 126 19.37 4.16 -15.81
N LEU A 127 19.38 4.31 -14.49
CA LEU A 127 20.60 4.53 -13.71
C LEU A 127 21.30 3.22 -13.29
N ASP A 128 20.56 2.14 -13.07
CA ASP A 128 21.10 0.90 -12.49
C ASP A 128 21.51 -0.15 -13.53
N THR A 129 20.85 -0.19 -14.69
CA THR A 129 21.09 -1.22 -15.72
C THR A 129 22.32 -0.94 -16.58
N GLN A 130 22.74 0.32 -16.69
CA GLN A 130 23.89 0.71 -17.50
C GLN A 130 25.24 0.42 -16.83
N ASN A 131 25.30 0.50 -15.50
CA ASN A 131 26.56 0.38 -14.75
C ASN A 131 27.25 -0.99 -14.90
N PRO A 132 26.59 -2.16 -14.71
CA PRO A 132 27.28 -3.44 -14.79
C PRO A 132 27.74 -3.80 -16.22
N ILE A 133 27.11 -3.22 -17.25
CA ILE A 133 27.47 -3.45 -18.65
C ILE A 133 28.70 -2.62 -19.01
N LEU A 134 28.76 -1.37 -18.53
CA LEU A 134 29.92 -0.49 -18.73
C LEU A 134 31.14 -1.01 -17.96
N ASP A 135 30.97 -1.53 -16.75
CA ASP A 135 32.08 -2.09 -15.96
C ASP A 135 32.63 -3.41 -16.52
N SER A 136 31.78 -4.22 -17.17
CA SER A 136 32.22 -5.45 -17.87
C SER A 136 32.77 -5.16 -19.27
N ALA A 137 32.61 -3.92 -19.76
CA ALA A 137 33.08 -3.47 -21.06
C ALA A 137 34.56 -3.03 -21.09
N SER A 138 35.33 -3.26 -20.02
CA SER A 138 36.78 -3.05 -20.01
C SER A 138 37.59 -4.33 -20.24
N ASP A 139 37.21 -5.46 -19.66
CA ASP A 139 38.04 -6.69 -19.70
C ASP A 139 37.96 -7.43 -21.05
N PRO A 140 39.06 -8.00 -21.59
CA PRO A 140 39.04 -8.83 -22.79
C PRO A 140 38.14 -10.07 -22.60
N ILE A 141 36.92 -9.87 -23.07
CA ILE A 141 35.72 -10.71 -23.18
C ILE A 141 35.97 -12.22 -23.05
N HIS A 142 35.80 -12.73 -21.82
CA HIS A 142 35.21 -14.05 -21.65
C HIS A 142 33.69 -13.89 -21.71
N LEU A 143 33.05 -14.46 -22.73
CA LEU A 143 31.58 -14.45 -22.90
C LEU A 143 30.83 -14.89 -21.62
N ALA A 144 31.43 -15.76 -20.82
CA ALA A 144 30.95 -16.19 -19.51
C ALA A 144 30.76 -15.03 -18.50
N ASN A 145 31.58 -13.98 -18.57
CA ASN A 145 31.45 -12.81 -17.70
C ASN A 145 30.29 -11.91 -18.14
N LEU A 146 30.01 -11.86 -19.44
CA LEU A 146 28.90 -11.08 -19.99
C LEU A 146 27.56 -11.74 -19.64
N THR A 147 27.45 -13.06 -19.76
CA THR A 147 26.25 -13.81 -19.34
C THR A 147 26.02 -13.70 -17.84
N LYS A 148 27.08 -13.79 -17.03
CA LYS A 148 27.00 -13.57 -15.57
C LYS A 148 26.55 -12.15 -15.25
N ALA A 149 27.12 -11.12 -15.89
CA ALA A 149 26.72 -9.73 -15.69
C ALA A 149 25.25 -9.48 -16.08
N LEU A 150 24.79 -10.09 -17.18
CA LEU A 150 23.38 -9.99 -17.59
C LEU A 150 22.45 -10.69 -16.61
N LEU A 151 22.82 -11.89 -16.14
CA LEU A 151 22.02 -12.62 -15.16
C LEU A 151 21.95 -11.87 -13.83
N THR A 152 23.06 -11.30 -13.37
CA THR A 152 23.09 -10.46 -12.16
C THR A 152 22.28 -9.18 -12.36
N GLY A 153 22.38 -8.52 -13.51
CA GLY A 153 21.56 -7.34 -13.84
C GLY A 153 20.06 -7.65 -13.84
N LEU A 154 19.66 -8.77 -14.45
CA LEU A 154 18.28 -9.24 -14.48
C LEU A 154 17.78 -9.62 -13.08
N GLN A 155 18.60 -10.30 -12.27
CA GLN A 155 18.25 -10.69 -10.91
C GLN A 155 18.03 -9.46 -10.01
N THR A 156 18.94 -8.48 -10.08
CA THR A 156 18.81 -7.20 -9.37
C THR A 156 17.58 -6.42 -9.83
N TYR A 157 17.26 -6.47 -11.13
CA TYR A 157 16.06 -5.86 -11.66
C TYR A 157 14.78 -6.54 -11.12
N LEU A 158 14.73 -7.88 -11.15
CA LEU A 158 13.58 -8.65 -10.67
C LEU A 158 13.36 -8.49 -9.16
N SER A 159 14.43 -8.42 -8.37
CA SER A 159 14.30 -8.17 -6.92
C SER A 159 13.76 -6.77 -6.64
N LYS A 160 14.30 -5.73 -7.27
CA LYS A 160 13.80 -4.35 -7.15
C LYS A 160 12.35 -4.20 -7.61
N PHE A 161 11.98 -4.86 -8.72
CA PHE A 161 10.59 -4.89 -9.19
C PHE A 161 9.67 -5.62 -8.19
N GLY A 162 10.14 -6.74 -7.62
CA GLY A 162 9.43 -7.47 -6.58
C GLY A 162 9.20 -6.62 -5.33
N ASP A 163 10.19 -5.84 -4.91
CA ASP A 163 10.08 -4.92 -3.77
C ASP A 163 9.10 -3.78 -4.06
N LEU A 164 9.10 -3.22 -5.27
CA LEU A 164 8.12 -2.22 -5.69
C LEU A 164 6.70 -2.79 -5.70
N LEU A 165 6.52 -4.01 -6.24
CA LEU A 165 5.23 -4.68 -6.27
C LEU A 165 4.72 -4.98 -4.86
N ARG A 166 5.60 -5.45 -3.98
CA ARG A 166 5.30 -5.68 -2.56
C ARG A 166 4.90 -4.39 -1.86
N ARG A 167 5.62 -3.29 -2.07
CA ARG A 167 5.26 -1.96 -1.53
C ARG A 167 3.88 -1.52 -2.03
N LEU A 168 3.55 -1.76 -3.30
CA LEU A 168 2.23 -1.46 -3.85
C LEU A 168 1.12 -2.32 -3.21
N LEU A 169 1.38 -3.61 -3.00
CA LEU A 169 0.45 -4.53 -2.33
C LEU A 169 0.23 -4.16 -0.86
N GLU A 170 1.29 -3.77 -0.15
CA GLU A 170 1.22 -3.28 1.23
C GLU A 170 0.49 -1.93 1.34
N TRP A 171 0.56 -1.10 0.30
CA TRP A 171 -0.19 0.16 0.22
C TRP A 171 -1.67 -0.03 -0.07
N LEU A 172 -2.05 -1.13 -0.74
CA LEU A 172 -3.44 -1.39 -1.08
C LEU A 172 -4.22 -1.83 0.16
N ASN A 173 -5.17 -1.01 0.60
CA ASN A 173 -6.14 -1.43 1.61
C ASN A 173 -7.16 -2.40 0.97
N ILE A 174 -6.80 -3.69 0.88
CA ILE A 174 -7.62 -4.73 0.23
C ILE A 174 -9.04 -4.75 0.81
N SER A 175 -9.17 -4.57 2.13
CA SER A 175 -10.49 -4.54 2.79
C SER A 175 -11.33 -3.34 2.36
N GLY A 176 -10.73 -2.14 2.30
CA GLY A 176 -11.36 -0.93 1.78
C GLY A 176 -11.72 -1.07 0.31
N LEU A 177 -10.86 -1.69 -0.51
CA LEU A 177 -11.12 -1.95 -1.92
C LEU A 177 -12.35 -2.83 -2.14
N ILE A 178 -12.45 -3.94 -1.41
CA ILE A 178 -13.60 -4.85 -1.49
C ILE A 178 -14.89 -4.13 -1.09
N LEU A 179 -14.86 -3.38 0.01
CA LEU A 179 -16.02 -2.62 0.50
C LEU A 179 -16.43 -1.52 -0.50
N ALA A 180 -15.47 -0.79 -1.07
CA ALA A 180 -15.71 0.23 -2.06
C ALA A 180 -16.33 -0.35 -3.34
N LEU A 181 -15.83 -1.49 -3.83
CA LEU A 181 -16.38 -2.19 -4.99
C LEU A 181 -17.80 -2.73 -4.71
N ALA A 182 -18.04 -3.26 -3.51
CA ALA A 182 -19.36 -3.74 -3.10
C ALA A 182 -20.37 -2.58 -3.00
N LEU A 183 -19.98 -1.47 -2.38
CA LEU A 183 -20.80 -0.27 -2.29
C LEU A 183 -21.08 0.30 -3.68
N TRP A 184 -20.06 0.38 -4.55
CA TRP A 184 -20.23 0.87 -5.91
C TRP A 184 -21.20 -0.01 -6.70
N SER A 185 -21.06 -1.33 -6.59
CA SER A 185 -21.97 -2.29 -7.21
C SER A 185 -23.42 -2.08 -6.72
N LEU A 186 -23.61 -1.96 -5.41
CA LEU A 186 -24.92 -1.74 -4.80
C LEU A 186 -25.57 -0.43 -5.27
N VAL A 187 -24.83 0.68 -5.23
CA VAL A 187 -25.33 2.00 -5.67
C VAL A 187 -25.58 2.00 -7.19
N GLY A 188 -24.71 1.36 -7.96
CA GLY A 188 -24.87 1.22 -9.40
C GLY A 188 -26.12 0.43 -9.78
N HIS A 189 -26.38 -0.68 -9.10
CA HIS A 189 -27.55 -1.53 -9.36
C HIS A 189 -28.85 -0.80 -9.00
N THR A 190 -28.90 -0.20 -7.81
CA THR A 190 -30.08 0.56 -7.33
C THR A 190 -30.42 1.75 -8.23
N LEU A 191 -29.41 2.44 -8.78
CA LEU A 191 -29.63 3.51 -9.75
C LEU A 191 -30.05 3.01 -11.14
N SER A 192 -29.72 1.76 -11.49
CA SER A 192 -29.95 1.21 -12.83
C SER A 192 -31.34 0.60 -13.04
N GLU A 193 -32.04 0.19 -11.98
CA GLU A 193 -33.39 -0.41 -12.07
C GLU A 193 -34.52 0.59 -12.38
N THR A 194 -34.21 1.83 -12.73
CA THR A 194 -35.23 2.85 -13.03
C THR A 194 -35.60 2.84 -14.51
N PRO A 195 -36.79 2.33 -14.90
CA PRO A 195 -37.20 2.26 -16.30
C PRO A 195 -37.33 3.68 -16.88
N SER A 196 -36.44 4.00 -17.82
CA SER A 196 -36.39 5.29 -18.50
C SER A 196 -37.37 5.34 -19.67
N THR A 197 -38.57 5.91 -19.46
CA THR A 197 -39.50 6.22 -20.57
C THR A 197 -39.66 7.72 -20.83
N SER A 198 -38.91 8.62 -20.19
CA SER A 198 -38.98 10.06 -20.51
C SER A 198 -37.61 10.69 -20.76
N GLU A 199 -37.48 11.29 -21.95
CA GLU A 199 -36.22 11.70 -22.57
C GLU A 199 -35.67 13.06 -22.09
N HIS A 200 -36.40 13.83 -21.27
CA HIS A 200 -36.05 15.23 -21.00
C HIS A 200 -35.74 15.49 -19.51
N GLY A 201 -34.45 15.74 -19.21
CA GLY A 201 -33.97 16.34 -17.94
C GLY A 201 -33.06 15.43 -17.09
N ARG A 202 -31.74 15.69 -17.08
CA ARG A 202 -30.71 14.78 -16.51
C ARG A 202 -30.29 15.01 -15.06
N VAL A 203 -30.49 16.19 -14.46
CA VAL A 203 -30.07 16.45 -13.07
C VAL A 203 -31.24 16.38 -12.07
N MET A 204 -32.49 16.51 -12.54
CA MET A 204 -33.65 16.27 -11.70
C MET A 204 -33.85 14.79 -11.32
N ARG A 205 -33.19 13.84 -11.98
CA ARG A 205 -33.54 12.39 -11.95
C ARG A 205 -33.56 11.75 -10.57
N LEU A 206 -32.66 12.09 -9.65
CA LEU A 206 -32.73 11.51 -8.30
C LEU A 206 -33.94 12.04 -7.54
N THR A 207 -34.19 13.34 -7.63
CA THR A 207 -35.36 13.97 -7.00
C THR A 207 -36.66 13.56 -7.67
N THR A 208 -36.71 13.38 -8.99
CA THR A 208 -37.90 12.83 -9.68
C THR A 208 -38.08 11.35 -9.44
N PHE A 209 -37.02 10.56 -9.31
CA PHE A 209 -37.12 9.17 -8.87
C PHE A 209 -37.67 9.08 -7.46
N LEU A 210 -37.08 9.83 -6.52
CA LEU A 210 -37.56 9.90 -5.14
C LEU A 210 -38.99 10.43 -5.08
N ARG A 211 -39.38 11.39 -5.92
CA ARG A 211 -40.78 11.88 -6.02
C ARG A 211 -41.72 10.88 -6.70
N GLY A 212 -41.22 10.07 -7.63
CA GLY A 212 -41.99 9.09 -8.41
C GLY A 212 -42.26 7.78 -7.68
N LEU A 213 -41.49 7.47 -6.63
CA LEU A 213 -41.76 6.31 -5.77
C LEU A 213 -43.17 6.44 -5.16
N ALA A 214 -43.92 5.33 -5.17
CA ALA A 214 -45.22 5.27 -4.50
C ALA A 214 -45.03 5.61 -3.00
N PRO A 215 -45.99 6.28 -2.34
CA PRO A 215 -45.92 6.57 -0.90
C PRO A 215 -45.45 5.38 -0.02
N PRO A 216 -45.92 4.13 -0.20
CA PRO A 216 -45.41 3.00 0.59
C PRO A 216 -43.93 2.67 0.32
N GLN A 217 -43.46 2.79 -0.93
CA GLN A 217 -42.06 2.54 -1.29
C GLN A 217 -41.12 3.60 -0.70
N LYS A 218 -41.53 4.88 -0.72
CA LYS A 218 -40.79 5.96 -0.06
C LYS A 218 -40.61 5.67 1.42
N ARG A 219 -41.67 5.23 2.10
CA ARG A 219 -41.64 4.90 3.54
C ARG A 219 -40.77 3.68 3.81
N ALA A 220 -40.89 2.62 3.01
CA ALA A 220 -40.03 1.45 3.12
C ALA A 220 -38.55 1.85 2.94
N LEU A 221 -38.23 2.67 1.95
CA LEU A 221 -36.87 3.16 1.72
C LEU A 221 -36.34 4.00 2.89
N VAL A 222 -37.16 4.89 3.45
CA VAL A 222 -36.78 5.70 4.63
C VAL A 222 -36.60 4.82 5.87
N LEU A 223 -37.51 3.87 6.13
CA LEU A 223 -37.41 2.91 7.23
C LEU A 223 -36.17 2.01 7.09
N SER A 224 -35.90 1.51 5.89
CA SER A 224 -34.68 0.75 5.61
C SER A 224 -33.42 1.60 5.78
N GLY A 225 -33.43 2.85 5.33
CA GLY A 225 -32.33 3.79 5.55
C GLY A 225 -32.09 4.06 7.04
N LEU A 226 -33.16 4.29 7.81
CA LEU A 226 -33.09 4.48 9.26
C LEU A 226 -32.60 3.21 9.97
N PHE A 227 -33.07 2.04 9.55
CA PHE A 227 -32.60 0.75 10.06
C PHE A 227 -31.09 0.58 9.82
N LEU A 228 -30.62 0.81 8.58
CA LEU A 228 -29.19 0.71 8.24
C LEU A 228 -28.34 1.73 9.00
N ALA A 229 -28.79 2.98 9.12
CA ALA A 229 -28.11 4.00 9.90
C ALA A 229 -28.03 3.62 11.39
N SER A 230 -29.13 3.10 11.96
CA SER A 230 -29.17 2.65 13.36
C SER A 230 -28.25 1.45 13.61
N ALA A 231 -28.23 0.48 12.69
CA ALA A 231 -27.31 -0.66 12.74
C ALA A 231 -25.84 -0.21 12.63
N TYR A 232 -25.54 0.73 11.72
CA TYR A 232 -24.20 1.31 11.57
C TYR A 232 -23.73 1.96 12.87
N LEU A 233 -24.54 2.83 13.48
CA LEU A 233 -24.21 3.49 14.74
C LEU A 233 -24.01 2.47 15.89
N SER A 234 -24.84 1.43 15.92
CA SER A 234 -24.75 0.36 16.92
C SER A 234 -23.45 -0.42 16.80
N ILE A 235 -23.08 -0.83 15.57
CA ILE A 235 -21.83 -1.56 15.29
C ILE A 235 -20.63 -0.65 15.56
N ALA A 236 -20.65 0.60 15.11
CA ALA A 236 -19.58 1.56 15.33
C ALA A 236 -19.30 1.75 16.83
N ALA A 237 -20.33 1.90 17.64
CA ALA A 237 -20.19 2.03 19.09
C ALA A 237 -19.68 0.73 19.74
N MET A 238 -20.24 -0.42 19.36
CA MET A 238 -19.85 -1.73 19.91
C MET A 238 -18.36 -2.03 19.67
N VAL A 239 -17.85 -1.69 18.49
CA VAL A 239 -16.44 -1.84 18.13
C VAL A 239 -15.55 -0.84 18.88
N SER A 240 -16.03 0.38 19.11
CA SER A 240 -15.25 1.44 19.75
C SER A 240 -15.02 1.21 21.25
N ILE A 241 -15.94 0.50 21.93
CA ILE A 241 -15.89 0.33 23.40
C ILE A 241 -14.66 -0.44 23.88
N PRO A 242 -14.36 -1.67 23.40
CA PRO A 242 -13.18 -2.41 23.84
C PRO A 242 -11.90 -1.60 23.67
N TRP A 243 -11.82 -0.83 22.59
CA TRP A 243 -10.68 0.01 22.27
C TRP A 243 -10.52 1.16 23.28
N LEU A 244 -11.61 1.80 23.71
CA LEU A 244 -11.58 2.88 24.70
C LEU A 244 -11.43 2.38 26.15
N GLN A 245 -11.86 1.15 26.45
CA GLN A 245 -11.87 0.57 27.80
C GLN A 245 -10.58 -0.18 28.18
N GLN A 246 -9.60 -0.33 27.29
CA GLN A 246 -8.29 -0.98 27.56
C GLN A 246 -7.38 -0.17 28.51
N LYS A 247 -7.91 0.33 29.63
CA LYS A 247 -7.14 1.04 30.66
C LYS A 247 -6.32 0.11 31.57
N GLY A 248 -6.48 -1.22 31.49
CA GLY A 248 -6.18 -2.09 32.64
C GLY A 248 -5.05 -3.14 32.57
N SER A 249 -4.56 -3.57 31.40
CA SER A 249 -3.78 -4.84 31.36
C SER A 249 -2.45 -4.83 30.59
N ALA A 250 -2.14 -3.79 29.81
CA ALA A 250 -0.84 -3.65 29.19
C ALA A 250 -0.03 -2.60 29.94
N SER A 251 1.14 -2.99 30.46
CA SER A 251 2.10 -2.06 31.05
C SER A 251 2.29 -0.89 30.08
N PRO A 252 2.12 0.37 30.53
CA PRO A 252 2.23 1.52 29.65
C PRO A 252 3.61 1.48 29.01
N VAL A 253 3.66 1.43 27.67
CA VAL A 253 4.92 1.43 26.95
C VAL A 253 5.63 2.74 27.27
N SER A 254 6.73 2.64 28.00
CA SER A 254 7.49 3.80 28.47
C SER A 254 8.56 4.21 27.46
N ASN A 255 9.07 5.44 27.59
CA ASN A 255 10.17 5.92 26.75
C ASN A 255 11.41 5.02 26.89
N GLU A 256 11.67 4.49 28.08
CA GLU A 256 12.78 3.58 28.37
C GLU A 256 12.61 2.24 27.66
N GLN A 257 11.37 1.72 27.62
CA GLN A 257 11.08 0.49 26.89
C GLN A 257 11.29 0.70 25.38
N LEU A 258 10.78 1.79 24.80
CA LEU A 258 11.03 2.14 23.40
C LEU A 258 12.53 2.28 23.12
N LYS A 259 13.25 3.05 23.96
CA LYS A 259 14.70 3.23 23.84
C LYS A 259 15.43 1.90 23.84
N SER A 260 15.12 1.01 24.79
CA SER A 260 15.75 -0.31 24.88
C SER A 260 15.47 -1.20 23.66
N THR A 261 14.27 -1.10 23.07
CA THR A 261 13.90 -1.83 21.86
C THR A 261 14.67 -1.30 20.65
N LEU A 262 14.76 0.03 20.49
CA LEU A 262 15.51 0.64 19.39
C LEU A 262 17.02 0.39 19.52
N GLU A 263 17.58 0.51 20.72
CA GLU A 263 19.00 0.24 20.99
C GLU A 263 19.38 -1.24 20.74
N ARG A 264 18.44 -2.18 20.89
CA ARG A 264 18.69 -3.58 20.54
C ARG A 264 18.90 -3.79 19.04
N ASN A 265 18.29 -2.95 18.21
CA ASN A 265 18.42 -3.04 16.75
C ASN A 265 19.66 -2.30 16.23
N ILE A 266 20.34 -1.53 17.09
CA ILE A 266 21.62 -0.89 16.80
C ILE A 266 22.73 -1.95 16.85
N MET A 267 23.59 -1.96 15.83
CA MET A 267 24.79 -2.79 15.86
C MET A 267 25.74 -2.26 16.93
N LEU A 268 26.19 -3.12 17.86
CA LEU A 268 27.17 -2.73 18.88
C LEU A 268 28.40 -2.12 18.20
N LEU A 269 28.95 -1.05 18.78
CA LEU A 269 30.08 -0.30 18.18
C LEU A 269 31.26 -1.23 17.81
N THR A 270 31.53 -2.24 18.64
CA THR A 270 32.56 -3.25 18.38
C THR A 270 32.28 -4.11 17.15
N ASP A 271 31.02 -4.49 16.94
CA ASP A 271 30.60 -5.27 15.78
C ASP A 271 30.54 -4.39 14.52
N PHE A 272 30.15 -3.13 14.68
CA PHE A 272 30.17 -2.14 13.62
C PHE A 272 31.59 -1.90 13.13
N ASP A 273 32.55 -1.62 14.02
CA ASP A 273 33.96 -1.38 13.67
C ASP A 273 34.62 -2.62 13.06
N ARG A 274 34.23 -3.81 13.52
CA ARG A 274 34.69 -5.07 12.94
C ARG A 274 34.14 -5.28 11.52
N THR A 275 32.88 -4.96 11.30
CA THR A 275 32.20 -5.16 10.00
C THR A 275 32.59 -4.08 8.99
N TYR A 276 32.71 -2.84 9.45
CA TYR A 276 32.98 -1.63 8.69
C TYR A 276 34.18 -0.90 9.31
N PRO A 277 35.41 -1.39 9.06
CA PRO A 277 36.62 -0.80 9.63
C PRO A 277 36.83 0.63 9.15
N SER A 278 37.52 1.46 9.94
CA SER A 278 37.90 2.82 9.54
C SER A 278 38.73 2.85 8.26
N LYS A 279 39.55 1.82 8.04
CA LYS A 279 40.36 1.63 6.83
C LYS A 279 39.81 0.46 6.04
N VAL A 280 39.17 0.72 4.90
CA VAL A 280 38.65 -0.32 4.01
C VAL A 280 39.69 -0.83 3.02
N LEU A 281 40.59 0.04 2.57
CA LEU A 281 41.63 -0.32 1.63
C LEU A 281 42.96 -0.56 2.39
N PRO A 282 43.62 -1.71 2.21
CA PRO A 282 45.04 -1.82 2.51
C PRO A 282 45.82 -0.84 1.61
N PRO A 283 47.07 -0.49 1.96
CA PRO A 283 47.83 0.51 1.25
C PRO A 283 48.15 0.04 -0.18
N VAL A 284 47.28 0.38 -1.13
CA VAL A 284 47.54 0.32 -2.58
C VAL A 284 48.79 1.12 -2.93
N ILE A 285 49.09 2.13 -2.11
CA ILE A 285 50.28 2.97 -2.15
C ILE A 285 51.56 2.13 -2.11
N ASP A 286 51.63 1.11 -1.25
CA ASP A 286 52.84 0.27 -1.12
C ASP A 286 53.15 -0.48 -2.43
N GLY A 287 52.10 -0.93 -3.13
CA GLY A 287 52.22 -1.58 -4.43
C GLY A 287 52.68 -0.62 -5.53
N LEU A 288 52.15 0.61 -5.53
CA LEU A 288 52.55 1.66 -6.46
C LEU A 288 54.00 2.11 -6.24
N ASP A 289 54.44 2.22 -4.99
CA ASP A 289 55.81 2.59 -4.65
C ASP A 289 56.80 1.47 -5.04
N ALA A 290 56.44 0.20 -4.84
CA ALA A 290 57.22 -0.94 -5.32
C ALA A 290 57.32 -0.99 -6.86
N LEU A 291 56.23 -0.66 -7.55
CA LEU A 291 56.20 -0.55 -9.01
C LEU A 291 57.13 0.58 -9.49
N GLN A 292 57.05 1.75 -8.87
CA GLN A 292 57.93 2.89 -9.16
C GLN A 292 59.40 2.56 -8.94
N ALA A 293 59.74 1.87 -7.84
CA ALA A 293 61.11 1.45 -7.54
C ALA A 293 61.65 0.50 -8.63
N THR A 294 60.81 -0.42 -9.11
CA THR A 294 61.15 -1.34 -10.20
C THR A 294 61.36 -0.60 -11.53
N ALA A 295 60.50 0.38 -11.83
CA ALA A 295 60.65 1.25 -13.01
C ALA A 295 61.95 2.04 -12.99
N ASN A 296 62.28 2.64 -11.84
CA ASN A 296 63.54 3.38 -11.65
C ASN A 296 64.77 2.48 -11.84
N ALA A 297 64.73 1.25 -11.35
CA ALA A 297 65.80 0.27 -11.55
C ALA A 297 65.97 -0.12 -13.03
N LEU A 298 64.87 -0.27 -13.77
CA LEU A 298 64.90 -0.53 -15.20
C LEU A 298 65.50 0.65 -15.99
N GLN A 299 65.09 1.89 -15.69
CA GLN A 299 65.67 3.09 -16.32
C GLN A 299 67.19 3.15 -16.13
N ALA A 300 67.67 2.86 -14.92
CA ALA A 300 69.10 2.88 -14.62
C ALA A 300 69.88 1.85 -15.45
N GLU A 301 69.32 0.66 -15.66
CA GLU A 301 69.96 -0.36 -16.52
C GLU A 301 69.92 0.02 -18.00
N ILE A 302 68.83 0.65 -18.48
CA ILE A 302 68.73 1.13 -19.87
C ILE A 302 69.77 2.20 -20.16
N GLU A 303 69.93 3.19 -19.26
CA GLU A 303 70.97 4.22 -19.42
C GLU A 303 72.38 3.60 -19.42
N ARG A 304 72.59 2.50 -18.69
CA ARG A 304 73.84 1.73 -18.72
C ARG A 304 74.10 1.07 -20.09
N LEU A 305 73.04 0.58 -20.75
CA LEU A 305 73.13 -0.11 -22.05
C LEU A 305 73.14 0.85 -23.26
N LYS A 306 72.65 2.08 -23.08
CA LYS A 306 72.52 3.12 -24.12
C LYS A 306 73.83 3.46 -24.82
N SER A 307 74.97 3.18 -24.19
CA SER A 307 76.29 3.35 -24.83
C SER A 307 76.51 2.42 -26.04
N ASN A 308 75.77 1.31 -26.15
CA ASN A 308 76.06 0.24 -27.12
C ASN A 308 74.92 -0.13 -28.09
N GLN A 309 73.64 0.17 -27.82
CA GLN A 309 72.53 -0.24 -28.71
C GLN A 309 71.32 0.73 -28.71
N GLN A 310 71.22 1.54 -29.76
CA GLN A 310 70.21 2.61 -29.87
C GLN A 310 68.81 2.11 -30.27
N SER A 311 68.72 1.00 -31.01
CA SER A 311 67.45 0.47 -31.54
C SER A 311 66.45 -0.02 -30.49
N TYR A 312 66.88 -0.32 -29.26
CA TYR A 312 66.02 -0.86 -28.20
C TYR A 312 65.48 0.21 -27.24
N SER A 313 66.03 1.42 -27.31
CA SER A 313 65.65 2.50 -26.39
C SER A 313 64.19 2.91 -26.52
N ASN A 314 63.63 2.88 -27.73
CA ASN A 314 62.25 3.30 -27.98
C ASN A 314 61.21 2.39 -27.28
N TYR A 315 61.36 1.06 -27.39
CA TYR A 315 60.46 0.11 -26.74
C TYR A 315 60.49 0.22 -25.22
N TRP A 316 61.68 0.35 -24.65
CA TRP A 316 61.82 0.49 -23.21
C TRP A 316 61.31 1.82 -22.68
N ASN A 317 61.51 2.91 -23.42
CA ASN A 317 60.97 4.21 -23.06
C ASN A 317 59.45 4.21 -23.09
N GLU A 318 58.81 3.54 -24.06
CA GLU A 318 57.35 3.39 -24.11
C GLU A 318 56.80 2.63 -22.89
N LEU A 319 57.41 1.50 -22.52
CA LEU A 319 57.05 0.76 -21.29
C LEU A 319 57.25 1.58 -20.01
N LEU A 320 58.35 2.34 -19.94
CA LEU A 320 58.65 3.21 -18.81
C LEU A 320 57.70 4.40 -18.72
N ASP A 321 57.28 4.94 -19.86
CA ASP A 321 56.32 6.04 -19.92
C ASP A 321 54.92 5.55 -19.54
N ASP A 322 54.51 4.34 -19.93
CA ASP A 322 53.28 3.70 -19.45
C ASP A 322 53.27 3.49 -17.93
N VAL A 323 54.37 2.96 -17.39
CA VAL A 323 54.48 2.71 -15.95
C VAL A 323 54.58 4.02 -15.19
N ARG A 324 55.33 5.00 -15.69
CA ARG A 324 55.35 6.34 -15.12
C ARG A 324 53.98 6.97 -15.20
N GLU A 325 53.25 6.85 -16.31
CA GLU A 325 51.89 7.36 -16.41
C GLU A 325 51.02 6.70 -15.34
N LEU A 326 51.13 5.39 -15.13
CA LEU A 326 50.38 4.66 -14.10
C LEU A 326 50.77 5.06 -12.65
N THR A 327 52.06 5.21 -12.34
CA THR A 327 52.56 5.54 -10.99
C THR A 327 52.52 7.03 -10.67
N SER A 328 52.78 7.87 -11.67
CA SER A 328 52.63 9.32 -11.63
C SER A 328 51.18 9.76 -11.83
N ASN A 329 50.28 8.83 -12.19
CA ASN A 329 48.86 9.11 -12.24
C ASN A 329 48.41 9.51 -10.84
N SER A 330 48.43 10.83 -10.62
CA SER A 330 47.75 11.47 -9.52
C SER A 330 46.32 10.95 -9.45
N GLY A 331 45.70 10.52 -10.56
CA GLY A 331 44.41 9.86 -10.62
C GLY A 331 44.24 8.66 -9.68
N ILE A 332 45.13 7.65 -9.67
CA ILE A 332 44.95 6.47 -8.81
C ILE A 332 45.14 6.83 -7.33
N ARG A 333 46.15 7.64 -7.02
CA ARG A 333 46.41 8.10 -5.64
C ARG A 333 45.28 9.01 -5.12
N LEU A 334 44.85 9.95 -5.95
CA LEU A 334 43.72 10.86 -5.68
C LEU A 334 42.43 10.08 -5.55
N MET A 335 42.21 9.06 -6.38
CA MET A 335 41.04 8.20 -6.29
C MET A 335 41.04 7.36 -5.01
N ALA A 336 42.18 6.77 -4.64
CA ALA A 336 42.33 6.05 -3.38
C ALA A 336 42.03 6.96 -2.17
N ALA A 337 42.54 8.20 -2.22
CA ALA A 337 42.30 9.23 -1.21
C ALA A 337 40.82 9.64 -1.16
N ASN A 338 40.22 9.97 -2.31
CA ASN A 338 38.81 10.31 -2.42
C ASN A 338 37.90 9.17 -1.95
N PHE A 339 38.27 7.92 -2.26
CA PHE A 339 37.53 6.75 -1.80
C PHE A 339 37.61 6.60 -0.28
N THR A 340 38.80 6.73 0.29
CA THR A 340 39.01 6.63 1.74
C THR A 340 38.24 7.73 2.45
N GLN A 341 38.27 8.96 1.92
CA GLN A 341 37.47 10.06 2.44
C GLN A 341 35.97 9.78 2.34
N ALA A 342 35.47 9.35 1.17
CA ALA A 342 34.05 9.03 0.98
C ALA A 342 33.59 7.89 1.90
N TRP A 343 34.44 6.89 2.14
CA TRP A 343 34.20 5.81 3.09
C TRP A 343 34.11 6.32 4.54
N GLU A 344 35.08 7.13 4.97
CA GLU A 344 35.12 7.73 6.30
C GLU A 344 33.91 8.63 6.54
N ASP A 345 33.55 9.45 5.55
CA ASP A 345 32.38 10.32 5.58
C ASP A 345 31.09 9.51 5.68
N LEU A 346 30.92 8.45 4.88
CA LEU A 346 29.74 7.59 4.92
C LEU A 346 29.62 6.85 6.26
N ARG A 347 30.74 6.37 6.81
CA ARG A 347 30.80 5.70 8.12
C ARG A 347 30.45 6.66 9.25
N SER A 348 30.98 7.89 9.22
CA SER A 348 30.65 8.94 10.19
C SER A 348 29.18 9.32 10.12
N GLN A 349 28.65 9.51 8.90
CA GLN A 349 27.24 9.83 8.67
C GLN A 349 26.30 8.71 9.12
N ALA A 350 26.69 7.43 8.98
CA ALA A 350 25.90 6.32 9.47
C ALA A 350 25.74 6.36 11.01
N HIS A 351 26.83 6.62 11.74
CA HIS A 351 26.78 6.79 13.20
C HIS A 351 25.98 8.02 13.63
N GLU A 352 26.16 9.14 12.94
CA GLU A 352 25.39 10.35 13.21
C GLU A 352 23.89 10.11 12.94
N HIS A 353 23.56 9.46 11.83
CA HIS A 353 22.19 9.09 11.48
C HIS A 353 21.56 8.16 12.53
N GLU A 354 22.28 7.17 13.02
CA GLU A 354 21.82 6.26 14.08
C GLU A 354 21.41 7.04 15.34
N ARG A 355 22.29 7.92 15.83
CA ARG A 355 22.00 8.77 17.01
C ARG A 355 20.85 9.74 16.74
N ASN A 356 20.85 10.39 15.58
CA ASN A 356 19.82 11.36 15.21
C ASN A 356 18.46 10.70 15.04
N SER A 357 18.40 9.52 14.43
CA SER A 357 17.17 8.75 14.25
C SER A 357 16.64 8.19 15.58
N LEU A 358 17.52 7.74 16.48
CA LEU A 358 17.14 7.33 17.82
C LEU A 358 16.54 8.51 18.60
N ASN A 359 17.24 9.65 18.65
CA ASN A 359 16.76 10.85 19.32
C ASN A 359 15.47 11.38 18.69
N THR A 360 15.35 11.33 17.36
CA THR A 360 14.12 11.74 16.64
C THR A 360 12.96 10.83 16.99
N ALA A 361 13.17 9.51 17.06
CA ALA A 361 12.14 8.56 17.44
C ALA A 361 11.67 8.77 18.89
N LEU A 362 12.61 8.96 19.83
CA LEU A 362 12.31 9.20 21.24
C LEU A 362 11.57 10.52 21.45
N THR A 363 12.06 11.62 20.86
CA THR A 363 11.41 12.94 20.95
C THR A 363 10.05 12.95 20.25
N SER A 364 9.90 12.26 19.12
CA SER A 364 8.60 12.14 18.44
C SER A 364 7.61 11.34 19.30
N PHE A 365 8.05 10.25 19.92
CA PHE A 365 7.21 9.48 20.81
C PHE A 365 6.81 10.29 22.05
N GLU A 366 7.76 10.95 22.72
CA GLU A 366 7.49 11.81 23.87
C GLU A 366 6.50 12.93 23.52
N THR A 367 6.78 13.71 22.47
CA THR A 367 5.94 14.85 22.08
C THR A 367 4.54 14.42 21.64
N LYS A 368 4.38 13.32 20.91
CA LYS A 368 3.08 12.85 20.42
C LYS A 368 2.27 12.15 21.51
N THR A 369 2.91 11.46 22.45
CA THR A 369 2.23 10.79 23.57
C THR A 369 1.76 11.74 24.68
N LEU A 370 2.16 13.02 24.64
CA LEU A 370 1.52 14.09 25.43
C LEU A 370 0.04 14.24 25.09
N SER A 371 -0.35 13.95 23.84
CA SER A 371 -1.76 13.83 23.47
C SER A 371 -2.32 12.54 24.05
N PRO A 372 -3.56 12.52 24.57
CA PRO A 372 -4.15 11.32 25.16
C PRO A 372 -4.19 10.21 24.12
N MET A 373 -3.36 9.18 24.25
CA MET A 373 -3.32 8.01 23.36
C MET A 373 -3.70 6.76 24.14
N SER A 374 -4.48 5.88 23.52
CA SER A 374 -4.77 4.57 24.09
C SER A 374 -3.50 3.71 24.16
N VAL A 375 -3.47 2.71 25.04
CA VAL A 375 -2.30 1.82 25.16
C VAL A 375 -2.03 1.08 23.85
N GLN A 376 -3.09 0.70 23.12
CA GLN A 376 -2.99 0.08 21.81
C GLN A 376 -2.42 1.04 20.75
N GLU A 377 -2.84 2.31 20.73
CA GLU A 377 -2.25 3.33 19.84
C GLU A 377 -0.76 3.51 20.11
N LYS A 378 -0.37 3.57 21.38
CA LYS A 378 1.04 3.68 21.77
C LYS A 378 1.84 2.47 21.29
N ALA A 379 1.31 1.26 21.44
CA ALA A 379 1.96 0.04 20.96
C ALA A 379 2.14 0.03 19.43
N VAL A 380 1.09 0.36 18.67
CA VAL A 380 1.17 0.45 17.20
C VAL A 380 2.10 1.58 16.76
N TYR A 381 2.13 2.70 17.50
CA TYR A 381 3.04 3.80 17.20
C TYR A 381 4.50 3.41 17.45
N VAL A 382 4.79 2.71 18.55
CA VAL A 382 6.11 2.15 18.85
C VAL A 382 6.58 1.21 17.75
N GLU A 383 5.72 0.30 17.31
CA GLU A 383 6.03 -0.60 16.19
C GLU A 383 6.29 0.18 14.88
N THR A 384 5.54 1.26 14.64
CA THR A 384 5.73 2.12 13.47
C THR A 384 7.06 2.87 13.53
N LEU A 385 7.43 3.39 14.70
CA LEU A 385 8.72 4.04 14.96
C LEU A 385 9.87 3.06 14.79
N GLU A 386 9.74 1.83 15.31
CA GLU A 386 10.73 0.77 15.14
C GLU A 386 10.92 0.39 13.67
N ARG A 387 9.82 0.20 12.92
CA ARG A 387 9.88 -0.07 11.48
C ARG A 387 10.53 1.05 10.69
N TRP A 388 10.23 2.31 11.04
CA TRP A 388 10.85 3.49 10.42
C TRP A 388 12.35 3.55 10.72
N PHE A 389 12.73 3.39 11.99
CA PHE A 389 14.12 3.40 12.46
C PHE A 389 14.95 2.29 11.79
N ASN A 390 14.45 1.05 11.82
CA ASN A 390 15.13 -0.11 11.24
C ASN A 390 15.30 0.01 9.72
N ARG A 391 14.34 0.65 9.03
CA ARG A 391 14.46 0.92 7.59
C ARG A 391 15.57 1.94 7.33
N GLY A 392 15.60 3.04 8.07
CA GLY A 392 16.67 4.04 7.95
C GLY A 392 18.07 3.46 8.20
N LEU A 393 18.23 2.67 9.26
CA LEU A 393 19.51 1.98 9.53
C LEU A 393 19.89 1.00 8.43
N ARG A 394 18.93 0.20 7.94
CA ARG A 394 19.18 -0.76 6.87
C ARG A 394 19.68 -0.07 5.60
N ASP A 395 19.06 1.03 5.20
CA ASP A 395 19.45 1.79 4.01
C ASP A 395 20.93 2.27 4.11
N TYR A 396 21.36 2.73 5.29
CA TYR A 396 22.77 3.10 5.53
C TYR A 396 23.72 1.89 5.55
N TYR A 397 23.33 0.79 6.18
CA TYR A 397 24.16 -0.43 6.24
C TYR A 397 24.29 -1.12 4.88
N ASP A 398 23.25 -1.08 4.05
CA ASP A 398 23.31 -1.57 2.69
C ASP A 398 24.23 -0.70 1.83
N ASN A 399 24.18 0.64 1.94
CA ASN A 399 25.15 1.53 1.28
C ASN A 399 26.60 1.29 1.76
N LEU A 400 26.83 1.11 3.07
CA LEU A 400 28.16 0.75 3.58
C LEU A 400 28.64 -0.60 3.04
N ARG A 401 27.76 -1.60 2.95
CA ARG A 401 28.09 -2.90 2.36
C ARG A 401 28.45 -2.76 0.89
N ASP A 402 27.66 -2.00 0.13
CA ASP A 402 27.86 -1.77 -1.29
C ASP A 402 29.16 -0.99 -1.55
N CYS A 403 29.40 0.09 -0.78
CA CYS A 403 30.66 0.84 -0.84
C CYS A 403 31.86 -0.05 -0.51
N LYS A 404 31.79 -0.88 0.55
CA LYS A 404 32.85 -1.84 0.90
C LYS A 404 33.08 -2.86 -0.22
N HIS A 405 32.02 -3.36 -0.84
CA HIS A 405 32.11 -4.30 -1.96
C HIS A 405 32.77 -3.65 -3.18
N SER A 406 32.35 -2.45 -3.56
CA SER A 406 32.96 -1.66 -4.62
C SER A 406 34.43 -1.36 -4.34
N ALA A 407 34.79 -1.06 -3.08
CA ALA A 407 36.18 -0.91 -2.65
C ALA A 407 37.00 -2.16 -2.93
N GLY A 408 36.47 -3.32 -2.53
CA GLY A 408 37.12 -4.61 -2.70
C GLY A 408 37.36 -4.93 -4.17
N ILE A 409 36.37 -4.71 -5.03
CA ILE A 409 36.50 -4.89 -6.48
C ILE A 409 37.60 -3.97 -7.02
N TRP A 410 37.49 -2.66 -6.77
CA TRP A 410 38.48 -1.69 -7.24
C TRP A 410 39.89 -2.04 -6.78
N GLN A 411 40.05 -2.40 -5.51
CA GLN A 411 41.32 -2.82 -4.95
C GLN A 411 41.89 -4.06 -5.65
N THR A 412 41.06 -5.09 -5.87
CA THR A 412 41.52 -6.29 -6.57
C THR A 412 41.95 -5.98 -8.00
N THR A 413 41.21 -5.15 -8.71
CA THR A 413 41.56 -4.72 -10.08
C THR A 413 42.88 -3.96 -10.09
N VAL A 414 43.06 -2.97 -9.20
CA VAL A 414 44.31 -2.21 -9.11
C VAL A 414 45.49 -3.10 -8.70
N GLN A 415 45.30 -4.02 -7.75
CA GLN A 415 46.37 -4.93 -7.32
C GLN A 415 46.78 -5.91 -8.43
N THR A 416 45.81 -6.45 -9.18
CA THR A 416 46.08 -7.29 -10.36
C THR A 416 46.86 -6.50 -11.40
N GLU A 417 46.48 -5.25 -11.67
CA GLU A 417 47.18 -4.40 -12.65
C GLU A 417 48.61 -4.05 -12.21
N ILE A 418 48.80 -3.68 -10.94
CA ILE A 418 50.12 -3.46 -10.34
C ILE A 418 50.97 -4.74 -10.43
N HIS A 419 50.40 -5.90 -10.13
CA HIS A 419 51.11 -7.18 -10.19
C HIS A 419 51.54 -7.54 -11.61
N ASN A 420 50.63 -7.38 -12.58
CA ASN A 420 50.90 -7.63 -14.00
C ASN A 420 52.00 -6.68 -14.52
N SER A 421 51.88 -5.38 -14.22
CA SER A 421 52.87 -4.36 -14.58
C SER A 421 54.23 -4.62 -13.94
N THR A 422 54.25 -4.97 -12.64
CA THR A 422 55.50 -5.31 -11.93
C THR A 422 56.17 -6.54 -12.53
N THR A 423 55.38 -7.56 -12.89
CA THR A 423 55.90 -8.78 -13.50
C THR A 423 56.46 -8.52 -14.90
N ALA A 424 55.79 -7.68 -15.69
CA ALA A 424 56.27 -7.24 -16.99
C ALA A 424 57.61 -6.48 -16.87
N LEU A 425 57.70 -5.52 -15.94
CA LEU A 425 58.93 -4.77 -15.66
C LEU A 425 60.07 -5.66 -15.13
N ARG A 426 59.77 -6.66 -14.31
CA ARG A 426 60.80 -7.58 -13.81
C ARG A 426 61.37 -8.43 -14.95
N ARG A 427 60.52 -8.96 -15.82
CA ARG A 427 60.96 -9.69 -17.03
C ARG A 427 61.79 -8.81 -17.94
N ALA A 428 61.35 -7.56 -18.14
CA ALA A 428 62.07 -6.54 -18.88
C ALA A 428 63.48 -6.29 -18.31
N LEU A 429 63.58 -6.11 -16.99
CA LEU A 429 64.84 -5.90 -16.29
C LEU A 429 65.77 -7.12 -16.39
N GLU A 430 65.23 -8.33 -16.27
CA GLU A 430 65.99 -9.57 -16.44
C GLU A 430 66.54 -9.72 -17.87
N MET A 431 65.74 -9.37 -18.88
CA MET A 431 66.18 -9.35 -20.28
C MET A 431 67.26 -8.29 -20.53
N ALA A 432 67.12 -7.09 -19.96
CA ALA A 432 68.11 -6.03 -20.08
C ALA A 432 69.46 -6.43 -19.44
N ARG A 433 69.42 -7.12 -18.30
CA ARG A 433 70.64 -7.61 -17.61
C ARG A 433 71.34 -8.74 -18.36
N ASP A 434 70.63 -9.55 -19.13
CA ASP A 434 71.18 -10.65 -19.92
C ASP A 434 71.22 -10.30 -21.41
N SER A 435 72.30 -9.61 -21.82
CA SER A 435 72.48 -9.14 -23.19
C SER A 435 72.41 -10.27 -24.25
N LYS A 436 72.71 -11.52 -23.86
CA LYS A 436 72.66 -12.68 -24.77
C LYS A 436 71.21 -13.13 -24.99
N ARG A 437 70.42 -13.22 -23.92
CA ARG A 437 68.96 -13.46 -24.03
C ARG A 437 68.26 -12.37 -24.83
N MET A 438 68.72 -11.13 -24.73
CA MET A 438 68.14 -10.03 -25.50
C MET A 438 68.36 -10.20 -27.02
N GLN A 439 69.54 -10.69 -27.45
CA GLN A 439 69.78 -11.01 -28.86
C GLN A 439 68.94 -12.19 -29.35
N ASP A 440 68.79 -13.23 -28.52
CA ASP A 440 67.99 -14.42 -28.86
C ASP A 440 66.48 -14.11 -28.94
N PHE A 441 65.98 -13.27 -28.05
CA PHE A 441 64.57 -12.87 -27.98
C PHE A 441 64.13 -11.99 -29.17
N MET A 442 65.07 -11.24 -29.75
CA MET A 442 64.84 -10.29 -30.85
C MET A 442 64.98 -10.92 -32.25
N SER A 443 65.11 -12.25 -32.35
CA SER A 443 65.00 -12.93 -33.64
C SER A 443 63.63 -12.58 -34.28
N PRO A 444 63.58 -12.04 -35.52
CA PRO A 444 62.39 -11.39 -36.11
C PRO A 444 61.11 -12.23 -36.20
N SER A 445 61.18 -13.52 -35.88
CA SER A 445 60.13 -14.50 -36.13
C SER A 445 59.34 -14.94 -34.89
N THR A 446 59.78 -14.66 -33.66
CA THR A 446 59.40 -15.57 -32.56
C THR A 446 58.46 -15.03 -31.49
N TYR A 447 58.43 -13.75 -31.10
CA TYR A 447 57.48 -13.34 -30.05
C TYR A 447 57.01 -11.89 -30.17
N ILE A 448 55.75 -11.72 -30.56
CA ILE A 448 54.95 -10.57 -30.17
C ILE A 448 54.68 -10.77 -28.68
N VAL A 449 55.52 -10.23 -27.81
CA VAL A 449 55.01 -9.87 -26.49
C VAL A 449 53.94 -8.85 -26.79
N PRO A 450 52.64 -9.14 -26.57
CA PRO A 450 51.62 -8.16 -26.82
C PRO A 450 52.03 -6.92 -26.01
N PRO A 451 52.19 -5.74 -26.65
CA PRO A 451 52.40 -4.52 -25.89
C PRO A 451 51.30 -4.49 -24.83
N PRO A 452 51.60 -4.11 -23.57
CA PRO A 452 50.58 -4.02 -22.53
C PRO A 452 49.41 -3.29 -23.15
N THR A 453 48.29 -4.00 -23.33
CA THR A 453 47.22 -3.59 -24.23
C THR A 453 46.68 -2.25 -23.75
N SER A 454 47.14 -1.14 -24.34
CA SER A 454 46.77 0.26 -24.01
C SER A 454 46.45 0.45 -22.52
N SER A 455 47.48 0.59 -21.70
CA SER A 455 47.44 1.08 -20.31
C SER A 455 46.34 2.14 -20.08
N THR A 456 46.18 3.06 -21.03
CA THR A 456 45.15 4.11 -21.07
C THR A 456 43.71 3.61 -20.94
N THR A 457 43.34 2.48 -21.55
CA THR A 457 41.96 1.94 -21.46
C THR A 457 41.72 1.30 -20.10
N ALA A 458 42.71 0.58 -19.55
CA ALA A 458 42.65 0.04 -18.19
C ALA A 458 42.62 1.19 -17.16
N ILE A 459 43.41 2.24 -17.36
CA ILE A 459 43.43 3.45 -16.53
C ILE A 459 42.10 4.22 -16.60
N MET A 460 41.50 4.38 -17.78
CA MET A 460 40.18 5.02 -17.90
C MET A 460 39.09 4.22 -17.18
N THR A 461 39.16 2.89 -17.24
CA THR A 461 38.25 2.02 -16.48
C THR A 461 38.48 2.18 -14.97
N LEU A 462 39.75 2.24 -14.55
CA LEU A 462 40.14 2.42 -13.15
C LEU A 462 39.83 3.81 -12.60
N THR A 463 39.70 4.83 -13.45
CA THR A 463 39.48 6.24 -13.05
C THR A 463 38.03 6.68 -13.16
N HIS A 464 37.11 5.83 -13.64
CA HIS A 464 35.67 6.07 -13.65
C HIS A 464 34.80 5.07 -12.87
N PRO A 465 35.25 4.39 -11.79
CA PRO A 465 34.31 3.71 -10.92
C PRO A 465 33.37 4.77 -10.35
N ARG A 466 32.12 4.77 -10.82
CA ARG A 466 31.06 5.54 -10.18
C ARG A 466 30.94 4.95 -8.78
N PHE A 467 31.46 5.66 -7.79
CA PHE A 467 31.34 5.33 -6.37
C PHE A 467 29.90 5.52 -5.86
N THR A 468 28.91 5.07 -6.64
CA THR A 468 27.49 5.17 -6.36
C THR A 468 27.15 4.55 -5.01
N GLY A 469 27.82 3.45 -4.65
CA GLY A 469 27.67 2.81 -3.33
C GLY A 469 28.16 3.65 -2.15
N CYS A 470 29.09 4.59 -2.36
CA CYS A 470 29.68 5.40 -1.28
C CYS A 470 28.95 6.74 -1.06
N THR A 471 27.84 6.96 -1.75
CA THR A 471 27.00 8.14 -1.52
C THR A 471 26.02 7.85 -0.37
N PRO A 472 25.81 8.82 0.55
CA PRO A 472 24.84 8.64 1.61
C PRO A 472 23.43 8.50 1.01
N PRO A 473 22.59 7.61 1.57
CA PRO A 473 21.22 7.49 1.09
C PRO A 473 20.49 8.82 1.33
N PRO A 474 19.51 9.18 0.50
CA PRO A 474 18.69 10.36 0.74
C PRO A 474 18.03 10.23 2.11
N LEU A 475 18.24 11.23 2.97
CA LEU A 475 17.68 11.25 4.31
C LEU A 475 16.15 11.19 4.22
N ASN A 476 15.55 10.12 4.73
CA ASN A 476 14.10 10.08 4.91
C ASN A 476 13.74 10.94 6.12
N THR A 477 13.58 12.25 5.89
CA THR A 477 13.25 13.24 6.93
C THR A 477 11.79 13.18 7.36
N ALA A 478 10.95 12.39 6.68
CA ALA A 478 9.54 12.24 7.04
C ALA A 478 9.44 11.53 8.39
N ARG A 479 9.12 12.30 9.43
CA ARG A 479 8.87 11.76 10.76
C ARG A 479 7.60 10.93 10.73
N PRO A 480 7.60 9.70 11.29
CA PRO A 480 6.40 8.89 11.35
C PRO A 480 5.37 9.58 12.24
N GLU A 481 4.20 9.85 11.68
CA GLU A 481 3.04 10.31 12.44
C GLU A 481 2.43 9.14 13.21
N PRO A 482 1.82 9.41 14.38
CA PRO A 482 1.07 8.38 15.08
C PRO A 482 -0.03 7.82 14.16
N PRO A 483 -0.29 6.50 14.23
CA PRO A 483 -1.34 5.89 13.44
C PRO A 483 -2.70 6.50 13.81
N ASP A 484 -3.58 6.58 12.82
CA ASP A 484 -4.92 7.08 13.05
C ASP A 484 -5.67 6.22 14.10
N PRO A 485 -6.43 6.85 15.02
CA PRO A 485 -7.22 6.13 16.00
C PRO A 485 -8.17 5.12 15.33
N GLY A 486 -8.08 3.85 15.74
CA GLY A 486 -8.91 2.76 15.22
C GLY A 486 -8.39 2.05 13.97
N LEU A 487 -7.26 2.45 13.39
CA LEU A 487 -6.66 1.78 12.21
C LEU A 487 -6.42 0.28 12.45
N GLY A 488 -6.00 -0.09 13.67
CA GLY A 488 -5.74 -1.48 14.06
C GLY A 488 -6.99 -2.38 14.16
N LEU A 489 -8.19 -1.84 14.03
CA LEU A 489 -9.45 -2.61 14.08
C LEU A 489 -9.84 -3.22 12.73
N GLY A 490 -9.01 -3.04 11.69
CA GLY A 490 -9.25 -3.54 10.34
C GLY A 490 -10.52 -2.93 9.73
N PRO A 491 -11.40 -3.71 9.08
CA PRO A 491 -12.61 -3.18 8.43
C PRO A 491 -13.57 -2.50 9.41
N PHE A 492 -13.57 -2.92 10.68
CA PHE A 492 -14.37 -2.29 11.72
C PHE A 492 -13.84 -0.91 12.12
N GLY A 493 -12.54 -0.67 11.93
CA GLY A 493 -11.91 0.64 12.11
C GLY A 493 -12.48 1.69 11.17
N LEU A 494 -12.83 1.32 9.94
CA LEU A 494 -13.46 2.26 8.99
C LEU A 494 -14.80 2.79 9.50
N VAL A 495 -15.60 1.91 10.12
CA VAL A 495 -16.93 2.23 10.65
C VAL A 495 -16.86 2.99 11.98
N SER A 496 -15.85 2.71 12.80
CA SER A 496 -15.72 3.24 14.17
C SER A 496 -14.71 4.38 14.33
N SER A 497 -13.81 4.60 13.36
CA SER A 497 -12.69 5.56 13.47
C SER A 497 -13.13 6.96 13.89
N TRP A 498 -14.23 7.46 13.34
CA TRP A 498 -14.75 8.78 13.69
C TRP A 498 -15.18 8.88 15.16
N LEU A 499 -15.74 7.80 15.73
CA LEU A 499 -16.08 7.70 17.15
C LEU A 499 -14.82 7.56 18.00
N VAL A 500 -13.91 6.69 17.58
CA VAL A 500 -12.65 6.42 18.28
C VAL A 500 -11.77 7.67 18.36
N ARG A 501 -11.72 8.49 17.29
CA ARG A 501 -11.01 9.77 17.23
C ARG A 501 -11.49 10.78 18.29
N THR A 502 -12.73 10.70 18.74
CA THR A 502 -13.26 11.60 19.79
C THR A 502 -12.68 11.32 21.17
N LYS A 503 -12.12 10.13 21.39
CA LYS A 503 -11.54 9.67 22.67
C LYS A 503 -12.49 9.81 23.87
N SER A 504 -13.80 9.86 23.60
CA SER A 504 -14.84 10.09 24.59
C SER A 504 -15.73 8.86 24.70
N LEU A 505 -15.54 8.08 25.78
CA LEU A 505 -16.41 6.93 26.08
C LEU A 505 -17.87 7.36 26.21
N ALA A 506 -18.13 8.54 26.79
CA ALA A 506 -19.49 9.07 26.92
C ALA A 506 -20.17 9.29 25.55
N LEU A 507 -19.44 9.85 24.57
CA LEU A 507 -19.97 10.03 23.22
C LEU A 507 -20.24 8.70 22.52
N VAL A 508 -19.34 7.73 22.68
CA VAL A 508 -19.52 6.36 22.16
C VAL A 508 -20.75 5.70 22.77
N LEU A 509 -20.95 5.82 24.08
CA LEU A 509 -22.13 5.31 24.77
C LEU A 509 -23.41 5.96 24.24
N ILE A 510 -23.47 7.29 24.16
CA ILE A 510 -24.64 8.03 23.64
C ILE A 510 -24.94 7.60 22.21
N THR A 511 -23.93 7.53 21.36
CA THR A 511 -24.09 7.12 19.96
C THR A 511 -24.59 5.68 19.85
N GLY A 512 -24.06 4.77 20.67
CA GLY A 512 -24.51 3.39 20.72
C GLY A 512 -25.95 3.26 21.22
N MET A 513 -26.32 3.94 22.30
CA MET A 513 -27.71 3.94 22.80
C MET A 513 -28.68 4.54 21.78
N LEU A 514 -28.30 5.62 21.08
CA LEU A 514 -29.09 6.14 19.96
C LEU A 514 -29.25 5.11 18.84
N GLY A 515 -28.17 4.43 18.46
CA GLY A 515 -28.19 3.34 17.49
C GLY A 515 -29.15 2.22 17.90
N PHE A 516 -28.97 1.64 19.09
CA PHE A 516 -29.78 0.55 19.60
C PHE A 516 -31.24 0.96 19.87
N GLY A 517 -31.48 2.20 20.32
CA GLY A 517 -32.83 2.75 20.51
C GLY A 517 -33.57 2.91 19.18
N LEU A 518 -32.93 3.48 18.16
CA LEU A 518 -33.51 3.59 16.82
C LEU A 518 -33.72 2.21 16.17
N LEU A 519 -32.78 1.28 16.37
CA LEU A 519 -32.89 -0.09 15.89
C LEU A 519 -34.08 -0.82 16.51
N GLY A 520 -34.26 -0.72 17.83
CA GLY A 520 -35.41 -1.33 18.52
C GLY A 520 -36.74 -0.74 18.08
N ALA A 521 -36.80 0.58 17.90
CA ALA A 521 -38.00 1.26 17.42
C ALA A 521 -38.36 0.87 15.98
N THR A 522 -37.36 0.72 15.08
CA THR A 522 -37.59 0.27 13.70
C THR A 522 -38.05 -1.19 13.65
N ILE A 523 -37.44 -2.09 14.44
CA ILE A 523 -37.87 -3.50 14.54
C ILE A 523 -39.32 -3.59 15.02
N SER A 524 -39.68 -2.82 16.05
CA SER A 524 -41.05 -2.77 16.58
C SER A 524 -42.06 -2.36 15.48
N SER A 525 -41.72 -1.34 14.69
CA SER A 525 -42.53 -0.89 13.55
C SER A 525 -42.71 -1.98 12.48
N PHE A 526 -41.64 -2.74 12.18
CA PHE A 526 -41.71 -3.82 11.18
C PHE A 526 -42.56 -5.01 11.63
N VAL A 527 -42.46 -5.40 12.90
CA VAL A 527 -43.26 -6.51 13.45
C VAL A 527 -44.74 -6.16 13.40
N ARG A 528 -45.10 -4.93 13.80
CA ARG A 528 -46.48 -4.48 13.83
C ARG A 528 -47.10 -4.33 12.45
N SER A 529 -46.30 -3.92 11.45
CA SER A 529 -46.76 -3.85 10.07
C SER A 529 -47.23 -5.21 9.51
N LYS A 530 -46.86 -6.34 10.14
CA LYS A 530 -47.31 -7.68 9.74
C LYS A 530 -48.62 -8.12 10.39
N GLU A 531 -49.03 -7.56 11.53
CA GLU A 531 -50.16 -8.06 12.35
C GLU A 531 -51.55 -7.59 11.90
N GLY A 532 -51.71 -7.09 10.67
CA GLY A 532 -53.04 -7.07 10.02
C GLY A 532 -53.81 -5.75 10.04
N SER A 533 -53.13 -4.60 10.11
CA SER A 533 -53.78 -3.34 9.74
C SER A 533 -53.96 -3.28 8.22
N VAL A 534 -55.22 -3.47 7.78
CA VAL A 534 -55.68 -3.12 6.44
C VAL A 534 -55.14 -1.73 6.10
N LEU A 535 -54.33 -1.67 5.03
CA LEU A 535 -53.58 -0.55 4.41
C LEU A 535 -54.22 0.84 4.53
N THR A 536 -54.47 1.32 5.75
CA THR A 536 -54.83 2.70 6.03
C THR A 536 -53.52 3.45 5.97
N GLU A 537 -53.48 4.44 5.08
CA GLU A 537 -52.25 5.09 4.66
C GLU A 537 -51.36 5.43 5.86
N PRO A 538 -50.16 4.82 5.96
CA PRO A 538 -49.27 5.07 7.09
C PRO A 538 -49.00 6.58 7.20
N THR A 539 -49.41 7.23 8.29
CA THR A 539 -49.26 8.69 8.39
C THR A 539 -47.79 9.06 8.60
N LEU A 540 -47.37 10.25 8.15
CA LEU A 540 -46.02 10.80 8.39
C LEU A 540 -45.63 10.78 9.89
N GLY A 541 -46.61 10.66 10.78
CA GLY A 541 -46.42 10.47 12.22
C GLY A 541 -45.68 9.18 12.61
N GLU A 542 -45.68 8.12 11.79
CA GLU A 542 -45.00 6.86 12.14
C GLU A 542 -43.48 7.00 12.18
N LEU A 543 -42.89 7.69 11.20
CA LEU A 543 -41.44 7.93 11.17
C LEU A 543 -41.01 8.82 12.34
N GLY A 544 -41.79 9.88 12.61
CA GLY A 544 -41.60 10.73 13.78
C GLY A 544 -41.70 9.91 15.07
N GLY A 545 -42.67 8.99 15.13
CA GLY A 545 -42.84 8.05 16.24
C GLY A 545 -41.61 7.18 16.48
N VAL A 546 -41.03 6.59 15.43
CA VAL A 546 -39.81 5.77 15.54
C VAL A 546 -38.63 6.59 16.06
N LEU A 547 -38.41 7.79 15.52
CA LEU A 547 -37.33 8.68 15.95
C LEU A 547 -37.50 9.13 17.41
N VAL A 548 -38.70 9.60 17.77
CA VAL A 548 -39.01 10.07 19.12
C VAL A 548 -38.88 8.94 20.12
N ARG A 549 -39.38 7.73 19.81
CA ARG A 549 -39.27 6.57 20.70
C ARG A 549 -37.82 6.14 20.90
N GLY A 550 -37.07 5.98 19.81
CA GLY A 550 -35.67 5.57 19.88
C GLY A 550 -34.80 6.57 20.65
N LEU A 551 -34.97 7.87 20.38
CA LEU A 551 -34.23 8.93 21.05
C LEU A 551 -34.64 9.09 22.53
N SER A 552 -35.94 9.01 22.83
CA SER A 552 -36.43 9.09 24.21
C SER A 552 -35.93 7.91 25.05
N ALA A 553 -35.94 6.69 24.50
CA ALA A 553 -35.38 5.53 25.17
C ALA A 553 -33.89 5.73 25.49
N ALA A 554 -33.10 6.20 24.52
CA ALA A 554 -31.68 6.47 24.72
C ALA A 554 -31.42 7.52 25.81
N VAL A 555 -32.15 8.64 25.79
CA VAL A 555 -32.00 9.73 26.78
C VAL A 555 -32.42 9.27 28.18
N ILE A 556 -33.58 8.60 28.31
CA ILE A 556 -34.10 8.14 29.60
C ILE A 556 -33.14 7.11 30.21
N VAL A 557 -32.69 6.12 29.42
CA VAL A 557 -31.74 5.10 29.92
C VAL A 557 -30.41 5.74 30.32
N TYR A 558 -29.90 6.67 29.52
CA TYR A 558 -28.66 7.38 29.85
C TYR A 558 -28.76 8.17 31.16
N LEU A 559 -29.82 8.97 31.31
CA LEU A 559 -30.05 9.77 32.52
C LEU A 559 -30.31 8.89 33.74
N ALA A 560 -31.09 7.82 33.59
CA ALA A 560 -31.35 6.87 34.68
C ALA A 560 -30.07 6.20 35.17
N VAL A 561 -29.17 5.84 34.24
CA VAL A 561 -27.89 5.20 34.59
C VAL A 561 -26.93 6.21 35.19
N LYS A 562 -26.76 7.38 34.59
CA LYS A 562 -25.83 8.41 35.12
C LYS A 562 -26.32 9.00 36.44
N GLY A 563 -27.61 9.32 36.56
CA GLY A 563 -28.21 9.82 37.79
C GLY A 563 -28.35 8.75 38.87
N GLY A 564 -28.71 7.53 38.50
CA GLY A 564 -28.81 6.40 39.43
C GLY A 564 -27.45 5.96 39.96
N LEU A 565 -26.43 5.84 39.11
CA LEU A 565 -25.07 5.52 39.57
C LEU A 565 -24.50 6.63 40.45
N ALA A 566 -24.81 7.90 40.19
CA ALA A 566 -24.37 8.99 41.05
C ALA A 566 -24.91 8.88 42.49
N ALA A 567 -26.09 8.25 42.68
CA ALA A 567 -26.68 8.04 43.99
C ALA A 567 -26.14 6.81 44.74
N TYR A 568 -25.74 5.76 44.02
CA TYR A 568 -25.40 4.45 44.62
C TYR A 568 -23.91 4.06 44.52
N ALA A 569 -23.15 4.62 43.58
CA ALA A 569 -21.75 4.25 43.39
C ALA A 569 -20.82 5.21 44.15
N VAL A 570 -20.31 4.77 45.30
CA VAL A 570 -19.13 5.37 45.94
C VAL A 570 -17.89 4.90 45.18
N GLY A 571 -17.67 5.45 43.98
CA GLY A 571 -16.52 5.13 43.11
C GLY A 571 -16.83 5.34 41.63
N GLU A 572 -15.80 5.65 40.83
CA GLU A 572 -15.91 5.77 39.36
C GLU A 572 -16.04 4.40 38.68
N THR A 573 -17.11 3.66 38.96
CA THR A 573 -17.42 2.44 38.22
C THR A 573 -18.10 2.81 36.90
N GLU A 574 -17.36 2.71 35.80
CA GLU A 574 -17.92 2.87 34.46
C GLU A 574 -18.99 1.78 34.23
N PRO A 575 -20.23 2.13 33.83
CA PRO A 575 -21.27 1.14 33.57
C PRO A 575 -20.88 0.21 32.42
N ASN A 576 -21.30 -1.05 32.51
CA ASN A 576 -21.14 -2.00 31.40
C ASN A 576 -21.96 -1.53 30.19
N ALA A 577 -21.26 -1.03 29.17
CA ALA A 577 -21.84 -0.46 27.96
C ALA A 577 -22.82 -1.41 27.25
N TYR A 578 -22.52 -2.71 27.23
CA TYR A 578 -23.35 -3.70 26.55
C TYR A 578 -24.71 -3.88 27.23
N VAL A 579 -24.75 -3.76 28.56
CA VAL A 579 -26.02 -3.79 29.32
C VAL A 579 -26.85 -2.57 28.95
N LEU A 580 -26.24 -1.39 28.85
CA LEU A 580 -26.94 -0.15 28.46
C LEU A 580 -27.54 -0.26 27.06
N PHE A 581 -26.78 -0.78 26.11
CA PHE A 581 -27.23 -0.98 24.73
C PHE A 581 -28.41 -1.94 24.66
N PHE A 582 -28.31 -3.06 25.38
CA PHE A 582 -29.39 -4.05 25.44
C PHE A 582 -30.65 -3.50 26.11
N THR A 583 -30.53 -2.79 27.24
CA THR A 583 -31.66 -2.14 27.91
C THR A 583 -32.31 -1.10 27.01
N CYS A 584 -31.52 -0.30 26.29
CA CYS A 584 -32.04 0.69 25.34
C CYS A 584 -32.78 0.03 24.16
N LEU A 585 -32.27 -1.07 23.63
CA LEU A 585 -32.92 -1.86 22.58
C LEU A 585 -34.28 -2.41 23.05
N ILE A 586 -34.33 -3.04 24.23
CA ILE A 586 -35.57 -3.55 24.83
C ILE A 586 -36.55 -2.40 25.07
N GLY A 587 -36.09 -1.33 25.73
CA GLY A 587 -36.91 -0.18 26.06
C GLY A 587 -37.55 0.43 24.81
N ALA A 588 -36.79 0.59 23.73
CA ALA A 588 -37.34 1.10 22.47
C ALA A 588 -38.31 0.11 21.81
N THR A 589 -38.00 -1.20 21.80
CA THR A 589 -38.82 -2.23 21.15
C THR A 589 -40.20 -2.36 21.80
N PHE A 590 -40.27 -2.29 23.14
CA PHE A 590 -41.52 -2.43 23.91
C PHE A 590 -42.16 -1.09 24.32
N SER A 591 -41.52 0.05 24.02
CA SER A 591 -41.98 1.38 24.45
C SER A 591 -43.46 1.64 24.18
N GLU A 592 -43.96 1.22 23.02
CA GLU A 592 -45.33 1.47 22.62
C GLU A 592 -46.35 0.68 23.45
N ARG A 593 -46.10 -0.60 23.73
CA ARG A 593 -46.99 -1.41 24.59
C ARG A 593 -47.05 -0.86 26.01
N VAL A 594 -45.91 -0.35 26.51
CA VAL A 594 -45.85 0.31 27.81
C VAL A 594 -46.67 1.61 27.77
N TRP A 595 -46.53 2.43 26.72
CA TRP A 595 -47.32 3.65 26.57
C TRP A 595 -48.83 3.40 26.46
N ASP A 596 -49.24 2.41 25.67
CA ASP A 596 -50.64 2.03 25.51
C ASP A 596 -51.22 1.52 26.85
N TRP A 597 -50.46 0.69 27.55
CA TRP A 597 -50.83 0.23 28.89
C TRP A 597 -50.94 1.38 29.89
N SER A 598 -49.97 2.30 29.91
CA SER A 598 -49.98 3.48 30.80
C SER A 598 -51.14 4.41 30.49
N ARG A 599 -51.46 4.63 29.21
CA ARG A 599 -52.61 5.45 28.79
C ARG A 599 -53.92 4.81 29.23
N ALA A 600 -54.11 3.52 28.94
CA ALA A 600 -55.31 2.79 29.36
C ALA A 600 -55.49 2.81 30.88
N LYS A 601 -54.38 2.77 31.65
CA LYS A 601 -54.44 2.82 33.10
C LYS A 601 -54.72 4.22 33.64
N LEU A 602 -54.19 5.27 33.02
CA LEU A 602 -54.47 6.65 33.37
C LEU A 602 -55.92 7.03 33.06
N GLU A 603 -56.41 6.66 31.87
CA GLU A 603 -57.80 6.87 31.45
C GLU A 603 -58.78 6.11 32.34
N GLY A 604 -58.42 4.90 32.79
CA GLY A 604 -59.22 4.13 33.74
C GLY A 604 -59.20 4.65 35.18
N GLN A 605 -58.27 5.55 35.54
CA GLN A 605 -58.16 6.16 36.87
C GLN A 605 -58.70 7.58 36.94
N LEU A 606 -58.85 8.27 35.81
CA LEU A 606 -59.53 9.56 35.75
C LEU A 606 -61.02 9.32 36.02
N PRO A 607 -61.60 9.86 37.10
CA PRO A 607 -63.01 9.67 37.39
C PRO A 607 -63.82 10.21 36.21
N THR A 608 -64.62 9.34 35.61
CA THR A 608 -65.57 9.71 34.56
C THR A 608 -66.66 10.59 35.18
N GLU A 609 -66.38 11.87 35.43
CA GLU A 609 -67.33 12.85 35.99
C GLU A 609 -68.46 13.24 35.01
N ALA A 610 -68.71 12.44 33.98
CA ALA A 610 -69.72 12.73 32.94
C ALA A 610 -70.97 11.85 33.05
N SER A 611 -71.35 11.42 34.26
CA SER A 611 -72.63 10.74 34.50
C SER A 611 -73.37 11.33 35.71
N SER A 612 -73.61 12.64 35.70
CA SER A 612 -74.70 13.24 36.50
C SER A 612 -75.10 14.63 36.00
N GLN A 613 -75.90 14.69 34.92
CA GLN A 613 -77.03 15.63 34.78
C GLN A 613 -77.80 15.34 33.48
N GLN A 614 -78.64 14.31 33.51
CA GLN A 614 -79.82 14.24 32.64
C GLN A 614 -80.87 15.21 33.22
N VAL A 615 -81.01 16.39 32.61
CA VAL A 615 -82.20 17.23 32.78
C VAL A 615 -83.27 16.68 31.85
N SER A 616 -84.27 16.02 32.44
CA SER A 616 -85.48 15.55 31.78
C SER A 616 -86.39 16.72 31.43
N VAL A 617 -86.60 16.97 30.13
CA VAL A 617 -87.68 17.84 29.64
C VAL A 617 -88.74 16.95 28.99
N PRO A 618 -90.00 16.94 29.48
CA PRO A 618 -91.11 16.31 28.79
C PRO A 618 -91.78 17.30 27.83
N ASN A 619 -92.19 16.85 26.63
CA ASN A 619 -93.52 17.16 26.06
C ASN A 619 -93.73 16.61 24.63
N THR A 620 -94.70 15.69 24.54
CA THR A 620 -95.87 15.62 23.64
C THR A 620 -95.83 16.01 22.13
N LEU A 621 -96.28 15.01 21.33
CA LEU A 621 -96.86 14.93 19.96
C LEU A 621 -97.72 16.13 19.44
N PRO A 622 -98.17 16.24 18.13
CA PRO A 622 -98.54 15.15 17.18
C PRO A 622 -98.35 15.32 15.63
N SER A 623 -98.26 14.17 14.94
CA SER A 623 -98.84 13.69 13.65
C SER A 623 -99.04 14.50 12.33
N THR A 624 -98.67 13.82 11.22
CA THR A 624 -99.32 13.68 9.86
C THR A 624 -98.93 14.63 8.68
N PRO A 625 -99.24 14.32 7.39
CA PRO A 625 -98.46 13.44 6.48
C PRO A 625 -98.32 14.03 5.03
N ASN A 626 -97.93 13.19 4.04
CA ASN A 626 -97.92 13.39 2.56
C ASN A 626 -96.61 13.98 1.98
N SER A 627 -96.07 13.61 0.81
CA SER A 627 -96.43 12.64 -0.25
C SER A 627 -95.37 12.71 -1.38
N VAL A 628 -95.15 11.60 -2.10
CA VAL A 628 -95.00 11.50 -3.59
C VAL A 628 -93.70 12.09 -4.20
N SER A 629 -92.70 11.28 -4.64
CA SER A 629 -92.58 10.54 -5.93
C SER A 629 -91.29 11.03 -6.66
N THR A 630 -90.57 10.39 -7.60
CA THR A 630 -90.68 9.16 -8.40
C THR A 630 -89.28 8.90 -9.02
N SER A 631 -89.11 7.69 -9.59
CA SER A 631 -88.35 7.38 -10.83
C SER A 631 -86.82 7.21 -10.70
N ALA A 632 -86.25 6.01 -10.64
CA ALA A 632 -86.18 4.91 -11.65
C ALA A 632 -84.84 4.92 -12.42
N ASN A 633 -84.06 3.84 -12.28
CA ASN A 633 -83.69 3.03 -13.44
C ASN A 633 -83.19 1.65 -13.03
N THR A 634 -83.69 0.68 -13.80
CA THR A 634 -83.59 -0.76 -13.72
C THR A 634 -82.77 -1.24 -14.90
N THR A 635 -81.90 -2.25 -14.73
CA THR A 635 -81.64 -3.38 -15.67
C THR A 635 -80.57 -4.29 -15.03
N LEU A 636 -80.95 -5.49 -14.58
CA LEU A 636 -80.92 -6.80 -15.29
C LEU A 636 -79.51 -7.44 -15.28
N GLU A 637 -79.26 -8.43 -14.42
CA GLU A 637 -79.49 -9.89 -14.56
C GLU A 637 -78.53 -10.57 -15.56
N LEU A 638 -77.69 -11.50 -15.06
CA LEU A 638 -77.57 -12.85 -15.63
C LEU A 638 -76.80 -13.82 -14.70
N ASN A 639 -77.49 -14.92 -14.40
CA ASN A 639 -77.03 -16.18 -13.80
C ASN A 639 -76.02 -16.94 -14.69
N GLN A 640 -75.04 -17.62 -14.10
CA GLN A 640 -74.75 -19.07 -14.29
C GLN A 640 -73.46 -19.43 -13.51
N LYS A 641 -73.50 -20.24 -12.45
CA LYS A 641 -73.61 -21.71 -12.36
C LYS A 641 -72.25 -22.42 -12.42
N ASP A 642 -72.16 -23.41 -11.53
CA ASP A 642 -71.34 -24.62 -11.56
C ASP A 642 -70.20 -24.78 -10.54
N ALA A 643 -70.44 -25.82 -9.73
CA ALA A 643 -69.62 -26.43 -8.73
C ALA A 643 -68.49 -27.25 -9.36
N ILE A 644 -67.31 -27.24 -8.74
CA ILE A 644 -66.41 -28.39 -8.80
C ILE A 644 -65.94 -28.71 -7.39
N LYS A 645 -66.45 -29.83 -6.91
CA LYS A 645 -66.08 -30.56 -5.70
C LYS A 645 -64.90 -31.45 -6.08
N GLY A 646 -63.68 -31.05 -5.75
CA GLY A 646 -62.46 -31.84 -5.98
C GLY A 646 -62.08 -32.63 -4.74
N LYS A 647 -62.28 -33.94 -4.79
CA LYS A 647 -61.90 -34.95 -3.80
C LYS A 647 -60.68 -35.70 -4.38
N GLY A 648 -59.60 -35.82 -3.62
CA GLY A 648 -58.48 -36.75 -3.88
C GLY A 648 -57.60 -36.80 -2.63
N THR A 649 -57.69 -37.82 -1.78
CA THR A 649 -56.97 -39.12 -1.83
C THR A 649 -55.46 -38.97 -2.02
N GLU A 650 -54.75 -38.94 -0.88
CA GLU A 650 -53.86 -40.02 -0.42
C GLU A 650 -52.89 -40.61 -1.46
N THR A 651 -51.59 -40.37 -1.26
CA THR A 651 -50.52 -41.38 -1.37
C THR A 651 -49.31 -40.99 -0.53
N THR A 652 -48.90 -41.94 0.29
CA THR A 652 -47.57 -42.22 0.87
C THR A 652 -46.40 -41.96 -0.08
N ASP A 653 -45.40 -41.19 0.38
CA ASP A 653 -44.03 -41.63 0.72
C ASP A 653 -43.23 -40.46 1.33
#